data_AF-A0A948VMH5-F1
#
_entry.id   AF-A0A948VMH5-F1
#
_cell.length_a   1.000
_cell.length_b   1.000
_cell.length_c   1.000
_cell.angle_alpha   90.00
_cell.angle_beta   90.00
_cell.angle_gamma   90.00
#
_symmetry.space_group_name_H-M   'P 1'
#
loop_
_entity.id
_entity.type
_entity.pdbx_description
1 polymer ?
#
loop_
_entity_poly.entity_id
_entity_poly.type
_entity_poly.pdbx_seq_one_letter_code
_entity_poly.pdbx_strand_id
1 'polypeptide(L)'
;KINTLNNAIMELVHKKSDRNNETSRHNSAMTYLSQNINRQAKELQKAREERTVLENDLRTLESAIDSVKAGIRETDERLENIINASNELKKKHQEQTEKYLTLKSKTDVLKDIRQKDPKLRAIYSILTKNMPGIHGTVSGILKISPYHTDVVQNILGEKLNYLVCSTMNDALAAIEYLEKNNLGWATLIILENLPDIEDKTPVAHLRGEKPALSVVSYDKKWEKLLKFLLSNTYFTGNLSFSEGMVRGGSAGGTQPAEISLKEIQQVENELKNSEDELKILEGEIAASENTREELNRQSQELKLELNAKISEVKNKTEKFYITNVEIETINSEIENFKKDELENTRGLELLQSEVLAVDNSINSVQSELAQLKNSLDVLTKEESVVHQRFIESTKEFSGFESLMNSYRRELENVLLNLKNYEGQAHSSSGEIETLDKKTLEQQQIHEEETKKINACYENKSEIEKKLQEYQSENTRLSSRIEAKQGNLTCLRTEMDDLKENIHVLEIQQKTKELEMKSVTGSLQELGISFDEAKDTYLNIEVDDEQVKRLRQRILNMGNVNLAAQEEYSNLDERYNFLLNQQQDLLKAEEDLRNAINKINVSIRDDFKNTFEKVRENFKTVFSMLFEGGEADLLLTDHENLLECGIEIVVQPPGKKPQNISLSGGEKALTAIALLFAFFMVKPSPVCILDEVDAPLDTSNIVRFINLVKLYVENSQFLLITHNNRTMEAADILYGITMEEYGISKTISMRLHKQKEESPVSGRETIPGAVNA
;
A
#
# COMPACT_ATOMS: atom_id res chain seq x y z
N LYS A 1 -36.02 28.33 60.59
CA LYS A 1 -34.75 27.59 60.48
C LYS A 1 -34.94 26.10 60.12
N ILE A 2 -35.85 25.35 60.76
CA ILE A 2 -36.18 23.97 60.32
C ILE A 2 -36.70 23.93 58.88
N ASN A 3 -37.67 24.80 58.52
CA ASN A 3 -38.21 24.85 57.15
C ASN A 3 -37.15 25.21 56.08
N THR A 4 -36.18 26.08 56.43
CA THR A 4 -35.09 26.44 55.51
C THR A 4 -34.11 25.28 55.31
N LEU A 5 -33.79 24.51 56.35
CA LEU A 5 -32.96 23.30 56.24
C LEU A 5 -33.67 22.19 55.43
N ASN A 6 -34.98 22.01 55.59
CA ASN A 6 -35.76 21.07 54.77
C ASN A 6 -35.73 21.43 53.27
N ASN A 7 -35.85 22.72 52.93
CA ASN A 7 -35.74 23.17 51.54
C ASN A 7 -34.32 22.95 50.98
N ALA A 8 -33.29 23.23 51.78
CA ALA A 8 -31.91 22.96 51.37
C ALA A 8 -31.64 21.46 51.11
N ILE A 9 -32.22 20.56 51.91
CA ILE A 9 -32.15 19.11 51.66
C ILE A 9 -32.84 18.76 50.33
N MET A 10 -34.02 19.30 50.05
CA MET A 10 -34.73 19.05 48.78
C MET A 10 -33.91 19.49 47.57
N GLU A 11 -33.30 20.68 47.61
CA GLU A 11 -32.41 21.17 46.54
C GLU A 11 -31.19 20.27 46.35
N LEU A 12 -30.55 19.82 47.44
CA LEU A 12 -29.41 18.91 47.37
C LEU A 12 -29.79 17.52 46.84
N VAL A 13 -30.97 17.00 47.19
CA VAL A 13 -31.49 15.73 46.66
C VAL A 13 -31.77 15.82 45.16
N HIS A 14 -32.35 16.93 44.69
CA HIS A 14 -32.52 17.18 43.26
C HIS A 14 -31.17 17.23 42.53
N LYS A 15 -30.20 17.99 43.07
CA LYS A 15 -28.85 18.06 42.52
C LYS A 15 -28.17 16.69 42.47
N LYS A 16 -28.35 15.85 43.49
CA LYS A 16 -27.86 14.46 43.50
C LYS A 16 -28.52 13.63 42.40
N SER A 17 -29.84 13.76 42.22
CA SER A 17 -30.58 13.04 41.17
C SER A 17 -30.08 13.41 39.77
N ASP A 18 -29.82 14.69 39.51
CA ASP A 18 -29.30 15.16 38.23
C ASP A 18 -27.92 14.57 37.92
N ARG A 19 -27.00 14.58 38.91
CA ARG A 19 -25.66 14.00 38.77
C ARG A 19 -25.68 12.47 38.62
N ASN A 20 -26.61 11.79 39.28
CA ASN A 20 -26.82 10.34 39.07
C ASN A 20 -27.34 10.02 37.67
N ASN A 21 -28.22 10.85 37.11
CA ASN A 21 -28.69 10.70 35.74
C ASN A 21 -27.55 10.90 34.72
N GLU A 22 -26.67 11.89 34.93
CA GLU A 22 -25.47 12.10 34.12
C GLU A 22 -24.50 10.92 34.23
N THR A 23 -24.25 10.41 35.44
CA THR A 23 -23.45 9.19 35.66
C THR A 23 -24.01 7.99 34.88
N SER A 24 -25.33 7.80 34.86
CA SER A 24 -25.97 6.71 34.10
C SER A 24 -25.79 6.85 32.58
N ARG A 25 -25.82 8.09 32.06
CA ARG A 25 -25.55 8.37 30.64
C ARG A 25 -24.12 8.03 30.27
N HIS A 26 -23.14 8.45 31.06
CA HIS A 26 -21.72 8.11 30.82
C HIS A 26 -21.46 6.60 30.90
N ASN A 27 -22.07 5.88 31.86
CA ASN A 27 -21.97 4.41 31.93
C ASN A 27 -22.55 3.71 30.69
N SER A 28 -23.66 4.24 30.16
CA SER A 28 -24.27 3.71 28.92
C SER A 28 -23.36 3.96 27.71
N ALA A 29 -22.75 5.15 27.61
CA ALA A 29 -21.77 5.48 26.58
C ALA A 29 -20.53 4.59 26.65
N MET A 30 -20.00 4.33 27.86
CA MET A 30 -18.88 3.41 28.09
C MET A 30 -19.17 1.99 27.61
N THR A 31 -20.37 1.49 27.89
CA THR A 31 -20.79 0.14 27.44
C THR A 31 -20.83 0.07 25.91
N TYR A 32 -21.33 1.11 25.25
CA TYR A 32 -21.36 1.22 23.78
C TYR A 32 -19.95 1.29 23.18
N LEU A 33 -19.07 2.12 23.75
CA LEU A 33 -17.67 2.23 23.31
C LEU A 33 -16.93 0.91 23.45
N SER A 34 -17.06 0.23 24.58
CA SER A 34 -16.42 -1.08 24.83
C SER A 34 -16.88 -2.16 23.83
N GLN A 35 -18.15 -2.17 23.44
CA GLN A 35 -18.65 -3.07 22.41
C GLN A 35 -18.05 -2.78 21.02
N ASN A 36 -17.93 -1.50 20.65
CA ASN A 36 -17.34 -1.10 19.37
C ASN A 36 -15.83 -1.38 19.31
N ILE A 37 -15.09 -1.10 20.39
CA ILE A 37 -13.66 -1.45 20.49
C ILE A 37 -13.47 -2.96 20.29
N ASN A 38 -14.29 -3.80 20.95
CA ASN A 38 -14.21 -5.24 20.79
C ASN A 38 -14.56 -5.71 19.37
N ARG A 39 -15.54 -5.08 18.72
CA ARG A 39 -15.90 -5.38 17.32
C ARG A 39 -14.74 -5.08 16.38
N GLN A 40 -14.17 -3.89 16.48
CA GLN A 40 -13.05 -3.48 15.63
C GLN A 40 -11.75 -4.25 15.93
N ALA A 41 -11.50 -4.62 17.18
CA ALA A 41 -10.36 -5.48 17.52
C ALA A 41 -10.43 -6.85 16.82
N LYS A 42 -11.63 -7.42 16.62
CA LYS A 42 -11.82 -8.66 15.85
C LYS A 42 -11.58 -8.45 14.36
N GLU A 43 -12.09 -7.36 13.79
CA GLU A 43 -11.86 -7.00 12.38
C GLU A 43 -10.37 -6.77 12.11
N LEU A 44 -9.68 -6.06 13.02
CA LEU A 44 -8.24 -5.85 12.99
C LEU A 44 -7.46 -7.17 13.02
N GLN A 45 -7.86 -8.12 13.88
CA GLN A 45 -7.21 -9.42 13.93
C GLN A 45 -7.34 -10.15 12.60
N LYS A 46 -8.53 -10.18 12.01
CA LYS A 46 -8.78 -10.82 10.71
C LYS A 46 -7.94 -10.18 9.60
N ALA A 47 -7.90 -8.85 9.52
CA ALA A 47 -7.09 -8.14 8.54
C ALA A 47 -5.58 -8.42 8.71
N ARG A 48 -5.10 -8.55 9.96
CA ARG A 48 -3.70 -8.93 10.24
C ARG A 48 -3.39 -10.36 9.80
N GLU A 49 -4.31 -11.30 9.97
CA GLU A 49 -4.17 -12.67 9.47
C GLU A 49 -4.15 -12.71 7.93
N GLU A 50 -5.02 -11.98 7.26
CA GLU A 50 -5.02 -11.85 5.80
C GLU A 50 -3.70 -11.22 5.29
N ARG A 51 -3.18 -10.21 6.01
CA ARG A 51 -1.89 -9.59 5.69
C ARG A 51 -0.72 -10.58 5.78
N THR A 52 -0.66 -11.42 6.82
CA THR A 52 0.45 -12.37 6.97
C THR A 52 0.42 -13.47 5.91
N VAL A 53 -0.77 -13.89 5.49
CA VAL A 53 -0.93 -14.80 4.35
C VAL A 53 -0.40 -14.16 3.07
N LEU A 54 -0.80 -12.91 2.78
CA LEU A 54 -0.31 -12.19 1.61
C LEU A 54 1.21 -11.97 1.63
N GLU A 55 1.79 -11.68 2.79
CA GLU A 55 3.24 -11.53 2.95
C GLU A 55 4.00 -12.82 2.61
N ASN A 56 3.52 -13.97 3.11
CA ASN A 56 4.11 -15.27 2.81
C ASN A 56 3.97 -15.63 1.33
N ASP A 57 2.80 -15.37 0.75
CA ASP A 57 2.53 -15.58 -0.67
C ASP A 57 3.47 -14.74 -1.56
N LEU A 58 3.70 -13.47 -1.20
CA LEU A 58 4.64 -12.60 -1.92
C LEU A 58 6.07 -13.13 -1.85
N ARG A 59 6.54 -13.56 -0.67
CA ARG A 59 7.88 -14.15 -0.52
C ARG A 59 8.07 -15.42 -1.36
N THR A 60 7.05 -16.28 -1.42
CA THR A 60 7.11 -17.51 -2.22
C THR A 60 7.13 -17.20 -3.72
N LEU A 61 6.34 -16.22 -4.16
CA LEU A 61 6.34 -15.74 -5.54
C LEU A 61 7.67 -15.08 -5.94
N GLU A 62 8.26 -14.27 -5.07
CA GLU A 62 9.59 -13.67 -5.30
C GLU A 62 10.65 -14.76 -5.51
N SER A 63 10.68 -15.78 -4.64
CA SER A 63 11.58 -16.92 -4.80
C SER A 63 11.35 -17.68 -6.11
N ALA A 64 10.08 -17.87 -6.51
CA ALA A 64 9.75 -18.51 -7.78
C ALA A 64 10.18 -17.66 -8.99
N ILE A 65 10.03 -16.33 -8.92
CA ILE A 65 10.50 -15.40 -9.96
C ILE A 65 12.02 -15.50 -10.12
N ASP A 66 12.76 -15.56 -9.03
CA ASP A 66 14.22 -15.67 -9.09
C ASP A 66 14.66 -17.01 -9.69
N SER A 67 13.94 -18.10 -9.40
CA SER A 67 14.18 -19.40 -10.04
C SER A 67 13.91 -19.35 -11.56
N VAL A 68 12.81 -18.74 -12.00
CA VAL A 68 12.50 -18.60 -13.44
C VAL A 68 13.52 -17.70 -14.13
N LYS A 69 13.94 -16.59 -13.51
CA LYS A 69 15.01 -15.71 -14.03
C LYS A 69 16.33 -16.47 -14.21
N ALA A 70 16.69 -17.34 -13.26
CA ALA A 70 17.87 -18.18 -13.38
C ALA A 70 17.76 -19.15 -14.56
N GLY A 71 16.60 -19.80 -14.74
CA GLY A 71 16.32 -20.67 -15.89
C GLY A 71 16.39 -19.94 -17.25
N ILE A 72 15.89 -18.70 -17.32
CA ILE A 72 16.01 -17.86 -18.53
C ILE A 72 17.48 -17.57 -18.85
N ARG A 73 18.30 -17.20 -17.84
CA ARG A 73 19.72 -16.94 -18.05
C ARG A 73 20.45 -18.16 -18.58
N GLU A 74 20.22 -19.33 -17.98
CA GLU A 74 20.84 -20.58 -18.43
C GLU A 74 20.42 -20.93 -19.87
N THR A 75 19.15 -20.75 -20.20
CA THR A 75 18.63 -21.04 -21.56
C THR A 75 19.19 -20.06 -22.59
N ASP A 76 19.26 -18.77 -22.26
CA ASP A 76 19.80 -17.73 -23.14
C ASP A 76 21.32 -17.91 -23.36
N GLU A 77 22.08 -18.33 -22.35
CA GLU A 77 23.51 -18.70 -22.50
C GLU A 77 23.69 -19.91 -23.44
N ARG A 78 22.86 -20.96 -23.29
CA ARG A 78 22.88 -22.11 -24.20
C ARG A 78 22.53 -21.71 -25.63
N LEU A 79 21.57 -20.81 -25.79
CA LEU A 79 21.13 -20.30 -27.09
C LEU A 79 22.23 -19.48 -27.77
N GLU A 80 22.96 -18.64 -27.02
CA GLU A 80 24.12 -17.90 -27.53
C GLU A 80 25.24 -18.85 -28.01
N ASN A 81 25.55 -19.88 -27.22
CA ASN A 81 26.54 -20.89 -27.59
C ASN A 81 26.14 -21.63 -28.89
N ILE A 82 24.87 -21.99 -29.04
CA ILE A 82 24.36 -22.64 -30.27
C ILE A 82 24.37 -21.68 -31.47
N ILE A 83 24.05 -20.40 -31.29
CA ILE A 83 24.16 -19.39 -32.36
C ILE A 83 25.60 -19.28 -32.85
N ASN A 84 26.57 -19.21 -31.93
CA ASN A 84 27.98 -19.12 -32.28
C ASN A 84 28.44 -20.37 -33.04
N ALA A 85 28.07 -21.57 -32.57
CA ALA A 85 28.38 -22.82 -33.26
C ALA A 85 27.72 -22.91 -34.66
N SER A 86 26.47 -22.47 -34.79
CA SER A 86 25.74 -22.43 -36.07
C SER A 86 26.41 -21.48 -37.07
N ASN A 87 26.88 -20.32 -36.60
CA ASN A 87 27.60 -19.35 -37.45
C ASN A 87 28.94 -19.92 -37.94
N GLU A 88 29.68 -20.64 -37.09
CA GLU A 88 30.91 -21.33 -37.49
C GLU A 88 30.65 -22.42 -38.54
N LEU A 89 29.59 -23.22 -38.36
CA LEU A 89 29.18 -24.25 -39.34
C LEU A 89 28.78 -23.61 -40.68
N LYS A 90 28.01 -22.52 -40.65
CA LYS A 90 27.62 -21.78 -41.87
C LYS A 90 28.83 -21.20 -42.61
N LYS A 91 29.83 -20.70 -41.87
CA LYS A 91 31.08 -20.23 -42.46
C LYS A 91 31.85 -21.38 -43.14
N LYS A 92 32.00 -22.52 -42.47
CA LYS A 92 32.62 -23.72 -43.07
C LYS A 92 31.86 -24.20 -44.31
N HIS A 93 30.53 -24.20 -44.25
CA HIS A 93 29.68 -24.55 -45.39
C HIS A 93 29.89 -23.60 -46.57
N GLN A 94 30.01 -22.29 -46.33
CA GLN A 94 30.28 -21.31 -47.38
C GLN A 94 31.67 -21.54 -48.03
N GLU A 95 32.72 -21.70 -47.23
CA GLU A 95 34.08 -21.99 -47.72
C GLU A 95 34.10 -23.28 -48.56
N GLN A 96 33.39 -24.31 -48.10
CA GLN A 96 33.28 -25.58 -48.82
C GLN A 96 32.43 -25.46 -50.10
N THR A 97 31.40 -24.63 -50.10
CA THR A 97 30.56 -24.36 -51.29
C THR A 97 31.38 -23.68 -52.38
N GLU A 98 32.22 -22.70 -52.02
CA GLU A 98 33.13 -22.02 -52.96
C GLU A 98 34.13 -23.01 -53.58
N LYS A 99 34.69 -23.91 -52.76
CA LYS A 99 35.57 -24.99 -53.22
C LYS A 99 34.85 -25.94 -54.18
N TYR A 100 33.62 -26.37 -53.85
CA TYR A 100 32.79 -27.21 -54.70
C TYR A 100 32.50 -26.55 -56.05
N LEU A 101 32.09 -25.27 -56.07
CA LEU A 101 31.82 -24.52 -57.31
C LEU A 101 33.07 -24.38 -58.19
N THR A 102 34.23 -24.18 -57.56
CA THR A 102 35.52 -24.11 -58.27
C THR A 102 35.87 -25.46 -58.90
N LEU A 103 35.73 -26.55 -58.15
CA LEU A 103 35.95 -27.91 -58.67
C LEU A 103 34.94 -28.29 -59.76
N LYS A 104 33.68 -27.89 -59.61
CA LYS A 104 32.61 -28.13 -60.57
C LYS A 104 32.87 -27.40 -61.88
N SER A 105 33.16 -26.10 -61.82
CA SER A 105 33.50 -25.32 -63.01
C SER A 105 34.75 -25.85 -63.72
N LYS A 106 35.80 -26.23 -62.97
CA LYS A 106 36.98 -26.90 -63.53
C LYS A 106 36.61 -28.22 -64.21
N THR A 107 35.77 -29.03 -63.58
CA THR A 107 35.28 -30.30 -64.16
C THR A 107 34.49 -30.06 -65.44
N ASP A 108 33.57 -29.09 -65.43
CA ASP A 108 32.72 -28.76 -66.57
C ASP A 108 33.57 -28.23 -67.74
N VAL A 109 34.54 -27.36 -67.49
CA VAL A 109 35.48 -26.87 -68.52
C VAL A 109 36.27 -28.01 -69.14
N LEU A 110 36.81 -28.93 -68.33
CA LEU A 110 37.56 -30.09 -68.85
C LEU A 110 36.65 -31.05 -69.64
N LYS A 111 35.40 -31.24 -69.21
CA LYS A 111 34.39 -32.01 -69.94
C LYS A 111 34.00 -31.34 -71.26
N ASP A 112 33.91 -30.02 -71.27
CA ASP A 112 33.59 -29.22 -72.45
C ASP A 112 34.72 -29.26 -73.48
N ILE A 113 35.98 -29.11 -73.04
CA ILE A 113 37.16 -29.25 -73.91
C ILE A 113 37.16 -30.67 -74.54
N ARG A 114 36.91 -31.70 -73.72
CA ARG A 114 36.78 -33.09 -74.15
C ARG A 114 35.66 -33.29 -75.17
N GLN A 115 34.50 -32.67 -74.95
CA GLN A 115 33.37 -32.81 -75.87
C GLN A 115 33.59 -32.01 -77.16
N LYS A 116 34.10 -30.78 -77.11
CA LYS A 116 34.23 -29.92 -78.29
C LYS A 116 35.29 -30.41 -79.28
N ASP A 117 36.36 -31.07 -78.82
CA ASP A 117 37.36 -31.67 -79.71
C ASP A 117 36.91 -33.07 -80.20
N PRO A 118 36.59 -33.24 -81.51
CA PRO A 118 36.17 -34.53 -82.06
C PRO A 118 37.24 -35.63 -81.93
N LYS A 119 38.53 -35.26 -81.87
CA LYS A 119 39.64 -36.23 -81.72
C LYS A 119 39.67 -36.78 -80.29
N LEU A 120 39.64 -35.90 -79.30
CA LEU A 120 39.69 -36.28 -77.88
C LEU A 120 38.44 -37.05 -77.45
N ARG A 121 37.27 -36.64 -77.96
CA ARG A 121 35.99 -37.35 -77.74
C ARG A 121 36.06 -38.80 -78.24
N ALA A 122 36.60 -39.00 -79.44
CA ALA A 122 36.75 -40.31 -80.05
C ALA A 122 37.71 -41.21 -79.25
N ILE A 123 38.91 -40.72 -78.95
CA ILE A 123 39.93 -41.44 -78.18
C ILE A 123 39.37 -41.84 -76.80
N TYR A 124 38.73 -40.91 -76.09
CA TYR A 124 38.13 -41.16 -74.79
C TYR A 124 37.05 -42.25 -74.85
N SER A 125 36.13 -42.16 -75.83
CA SER A 125 35.02 -43.11 -75.96
C SER A 125 35.47 -44.55 -76.22
N ILE A 126 36.62 -44.70 -76.90
CA ILE A 126 37.24 -46.01 -77.14
C ILE A 126 37.92 -46.52 -75.87
N LEU A 127 38.72 -45.69 -75.20
CA LEU A 127 39.44 -46.07 -73.97
C LEU A 127 38.47 -46.43 -72.83
N THR A 128 37.38 -45.69 -72.68
CA THR A 128 36.36 -45.98 -71.65
C THR A 128 35.55 -47.24 -71.92
N LYS A 129 35.35 -47.61 -73.19
CA LYS A 129 34.62 -48.83 -73.56
C LYS A 129 35.46 -50.11 -73.38
N ASN A 130 36.78 -49.99 -73.22
CA ASN A 130 37.71 -51.13 -73.11
C ASN A 130 37.49 -52.17 -74.21
N MET A 131 37.51 -51.73 -75.48
CA MET A 131 37.30 -52.63 -76.61
C MET A 131 38.46 -53.63 -76.73
N PRO A 132 38.18 -54.92 -77.01
CA PRO A 132 39.22 -55.94 -77.12
C PRO A 132 40.16 -55.63 -78.29
N GLY A 133 41.46 -55.88 -78.10
CA GLY A 133 42.49 -55.66 -79.13
C GLY A 133 43.05 -54.23 -79.20
N ILE A 134 42.51 -53.27 -78.44
CA ILE A 134 43.04 -51.91 -78.32
C ILE A 134 43.89 -51.79 -77.05
N HIS A 135 45.15 -51.35 -77.19
CA HIS A 135 46.15 -51.35 -76.13
C HIS A 135 46.35 -50.00 -75.43
N GLY A 136 45.63 -48.96 -75.87
CA GLY A 136 45.74 -47.60 -75.33
C GLY A 136 46.32 -46.60 -76.34
N THR A 137 46.64 -45.39 -75.90
CA THR A 137 47.30 -44.40 -76.76
C THR A 137 48.80 -44.59 -76.75
N VAL A 138 49.49 -44.07 -77.78
CA VAL A 138 50.96 -44.00 -77.78
C VAL A 138 51.47 -43.30 -76.51
N SER A 139 50.82 -42.23 -76.05
CA SER A 139 51.17 -41.55 -74.79
C SER A 139 51.10 -42.45 -73.55
N GLY A 140 50.12 -43.34 -73.43
CA GLY A 140 50.00 -44.24 -72.27
C GLY A 140 51.03 -45.36 -72.28
N ILE A 141 51.47 -45.77 -73.47
CA ILE A 141 52.47 -46.82 -73.68
C ILE A 141 53.88 -46.30 -73.39
N LEU A 142 54.14 -45.01 -73.63
CA LEU A 142 55.44 -44.39 -73.43
C LEU A 142 55.71 -44.03 -71.97
N LYS A 143 56.88 -44.44 -71.46
CA LYS A 143 57.42 -43.91 -70.20
C LYS A 143 58.49 -42.89 -70.50
N ILE A 144 58.17 -41.62 -70.26
CA ILE A 144 59.06 -40.48 -70.52
C ILE A 144 59.52 -39.91 -69.18
N SER A 145 60.83 -39.63 -69.06
CA SER A 145 61.36 -38.92 -67.89
C SER A 145 60.88 -37.46 -67.90
N PRO A 146 60.51 -36.86 -66.74
CA PRO A 146 59.99 -35.49 -66.66
C PRO A 146 60.87 -34.44 -67.35
N TYR A 147 62.19 -34.65 -67.37
CA TYR A 147 63.18 -33.76 -67.98
C TYR A 147 63.15 -33.73 -69.52
N HIS A 148 62.45 -34.67 -70.17
CA HIS A 148 62.45 -34.81 -71.62
C HIS A 148 61.03 -34.79 -72.23
N THR A 149 60.01 -34.48 -71.42
CA THR A 149 58.60 -34.45 -71.86
C THR A 149 58.37 -33.51 -73.02
N ASP A 150 58.88 -32.28 -72.95
CA ASP A 150 58.69 -31.25 -73.98
C ASP A 150 59.34 -31.66 -75.31
N VAL A 151 60.52 -32.28 -75.24
CA VAL A 151 61.24 -32.78 -76.41
C VAL A 151 60.45 -33.91 -77.08
N VAL A 152 59.93 -34.85 -76.29
CA VAL A 152 59.14 -35.98 -76.83
C VAL A 152 57.78 -35.51 -77.37
N GLN A 153 57.13 -34.54 -76.73
CA GLN A 153 55.91 -33.90 -77.25
C GLN A 153 56.17 -33.17 -78.58
N ASN A 154 57.30 -32.49 -78.70
CA ASN A 154 57.69 -31.83 -79.95
C ASN A 154 58.02 -32.84 -81.07
N ILE A 155 58.60 -34.00 -80.73
CA ILE A 155 58.90 -35.05 -81.72
C ILE A 155 57.64 -35.76 -82.20
N LEU A 156 56.81 -36.25 -81.26
CA LEU A 156 55.66 -37.09 -81.61
C LEU A 156 54.41 -36.27 -81.96
N GLY A 157 54.23 -35.08 -81.38
CA GLY A 157 53.07 -34.21 -81.65
C GLY A 157 51.74 -34.97 -81.54
N GLU A 158 50.92 -34.88 -82.59
CA GLU A 158 49.62 -35.58 -82.65
C GLU A 158 49.74 -37.11 -82.57
N LYS A 159 50.90 -37.70 -82.91
CA LYS A 159 51.12 -39.14 -82.83
C LYS A 159 51.02 -39.67 -81.39
N LEU A 160 51.18 -38.82 -80.37
CA LEU A 160 50.95 -39.18 -78.97
C LEU A 160 49.51 -39.62 -78.69
N ASN A 161 48.56 -39.09 -79.46
CA ASN A 161 47.13 -39.37 -79.32
C ASN A 161 46.65 -40.53 -80.20
N TYR A 162 47.53 -41.16 -80.99
CA TYR A 162 47.15 -42.30 -81.81
C TYR A 162 46.89 -43.52 -80.91
N LEU A 163 45.83 -44.26 -81.22
CA LEU A 163 45.47 -45.48 -80.51
C LEU A 163 46.22 -46.66 -81.11
N VAL A 164 46.67 -47.60 -80.28
CA VAL A 164 47.40 -48.78 -80.73
C VAL A 164 46.48 -49.99 -80.65
N CYS A 165 46.41 -50.78 -81.73
CA CYS A 165 45.57 -51.97 -81.79
C CYS A 165 46.31 -53.19 -82.38
N SER A 166 45.87 -54.40 -82.04
CA SER A 166 46.52 -55.64 -82.48
C SER A 166 46.35 -55.89 -83.97
N THR A 167 45.11 -55.92 -84.46
CA THR A 167 44.74 -56.37 -85.81
C THR A 167 43.94 -55.32 -86.58
N MET A 168 43.86 -55.50 -87.91
CA MET A 168 43.00 -54.66 -88.76
C MET A 168 41.52 -54.75 -88.38
N ASN A 169 41.05 -55.93 -87.93
CA ASN A 169 39.67 -56.13 -87.51
C ASN A 169 39.34 -55.33 -86.24
N ASP A 170 40.26 -55.26 -85.28
CA ASP A 170 40.08 -54.46 -84.06
C ASP A 170 40.02 -52.95 -84.39
N ALA A 171 40.83 -52.52 -85.36
CA ALA A 171 40.81 -51.13 -85.84
C ALA A 171 39.48 -50.77 -86.50
N LEU A 172 38.97 -51.65 -87.38
CA LEU A 172 37.68 -51.46 -88.04
C LEU A 172 36.52 -51.43 -87.03
N ALA A 173 36.53 -52.34 -86.05
CA ALA A 173 35.52 -52.35 -84.99
C ALA A 173 35.53 -51.06 -84.15
N ALA A 174 36.72 -50.50 -83.89
CA ALA A 174 36.86 -49.22 -83.19
C ALA A 174 36.31 -48.05 -84.02
N ILE A 175 36.60 -48.01 -85.33
CA ILE A 175 36.11 -46.96 -86.24
C ILE A 175 34.59 -47.07 -86.45
N GLU A 176 34.06 -48.27 -86.67
CA GLU A 176 32.60 -48.51 -86.81
C GLU A 176 31.85 -48.06 -85.55
N TYR A 177 32.43 -48.29 -84.38
CA TYR A 177 31.88 -47.81 -83.12
C TYR A 177 31.84 -46.27 -83.03
N LEU A 178 32.89 -45.59 -83.48
CA LEU A 178 32.92 -44.12 -83.52
C LEU A 178 31.89 -43.56 -84.51
N GLU A 179 31.79 -44.18 -85.68
CA GLU A 179 30.88 -43.77 -86.76
C GLU A 179 29.41 -43.94 -86.35
N LYS A 180 29.04 -45.12 -85.85
CA LYS A 180 27.66 -45.44 -85.43
C LYS A 180 27.13 -44.49 -84.35
N ASN A 181 28.01 -43.96 -83.51
CA ASN A 181 27.64 -43.10 -82.38
C ASN A 181 28.01 -41.63 -82.58
N ASN A 182 28.52 -41.25 -83.77
CA ASN A 182 28.95 -39.90 -84.12
C ASN A 182 29.93 -39.28 -83.08
N LEU A 183 30.93 -40.07 -82.66
CA LEU A 183 31.83 -39.74 -81.54
C LEU A 183 33.12 -39.05 -81.97
N GLY A 184 33.24 -38.67 -83.26
CA GLY A 184 34.41 -38.03 -83.83
C GLY A 184 35.30 -39.02 -84.58
N TRP A 185 36.60 -38.74 -84.65
CA TRP A 185 37.55 -39.55 -85.42
C TRP A 185 38.85 -39.77 -84.64
N ALA A 186 39.46 -40.94 -84.81
CA ALA A 186 40.73 -41.29 -84.19
C ALA A 186 41.64 -41.99 -85.20
N THR A 187 42.96 -41.82 -85.03
CA THR A 187 43.96 -42.53 -85.83
C THR A 187 44.45 -43.74 -85.05
N LEU A 188 44.39 -44.92 -85.66
CA LEU A 188 44.84 -46.17 -85.05
C LEU A 188 46.09 -46.69 -85.75
N ILE A 189 47.05 -47.18 -84.97
CA ILE A 189 48.22 -47.89 -85.43
C ILE A 189 47.98 -49.39 -85.23
N ILE A 190 48.07 -50.15 -86.32
CA ILE A 190 47.86 -51.60 -86.33
C ILE A 190 49.20 -52.31 -86.22
N LEU A 191 49.43 -53.03 -85.11
CA LEU A 191 50.70 -53.68 -84.82
C LEU A 191 51.08 -54.75 -85.84
N GLU A 192 50.10 -55.53 -86.33
CA GLU A 192 50.29 -56.60 -87.31
C GLU A 192 50.91 -56.10 -88.63
N ASN A 193 50.61 -54.86 -89.02
CA ASN A 193 50.97 -54.29 -90.32
C ASN A 193 52.16 -53.33 -90.27
N LEU A 194 52.89 -53.28 -89.15
CA LEU A 194 54.06 -52.41 -89.03
C LEU A 194 55.24 -52.95 -89.85
N PRO A 195 55.88 -52.13 -90.71
CA PRO A 195 57.06 -52.54 -91.44
C PRO A 195 58.24 -52.76 -90.49
N ASP A 196 59.11 -53.73 -90.82
CA ASP A 196 60.38 -53.87 -90.12
C ASP A 196 61.33 -52.76 -90.63
N ILE A 197 61.70 -51.85 -89.73
CA ILE A 197 62.54 -50.70 -90.06
C ILE A 197 63.94 -50.98 -89.54
N GLU A 198 64.89 -51.11 -90.45
CA GLU A 198 66.31 -51.15 -90.12
C GLU A 198 66.81 -49.74 -89.74
N ASP A 199 67.67 -49.68 -88.73
CA ASP A 199 68.31 -48.43 -88.31
C ASP A 199 69.25 -47.95 -89.41
N LYS A 200 68.83 -46.91 -90.16
CA LYS A 200 69.73 -46.24 -91.11
C LYS A 200 70.74 -45.37 -90.34
N THR A 201 71.96 -45.32 -90.84
CA THR A 201 72.97 -44.36 -90.36
C THR A 201 72.55 -42.91 -90.70
N PRO A 202 72.75 -41.94 -89.79
CA PRO A 202 72.23 -40.59 -89.94
C PRO A 202 72.82 -39.87 -91.16
N VAL A 203 71.97 -39.12 -91.88
CA VAL A 203 72.35 -38.30 -93.05
C VAL A 203 72.69 -36.84 -92.66
N ALA A 204 72.71 -36.50 -91.36
CA ALA A 204 73.03 -35.15 -90.89
C ALA A 204 74.29 -35.12 -90.00
N HIS A 205 75.14 -34.11 -90.18
CA HIS A 205 76.34 -33.86 -89.37
C HIS A 205 76.14 -32.56 -88.55
N LEU A 206 75.29 -32.60 -87.52
CA LEU A 206 75.23 -31.53 -86.51
C LEU A 206 75.89 -31.99 -85.19
N ARG A 207 76.63 -31.08 -84.53
CA ARG A 207 77.29 -31.34 -83.25
C ARG A 207 76.25 -31.44 -82.13
N GLY A 208 76.11 -32.63 -81.51
CA GLY A 208 75.32 -32.84 -80.29
C GLY A 208 73.96 -33.53 -80.47
N GLU A 209 73.72 -34.19 -81.59
CA GLU A 209 72.48 -34.93 -81.85
C GLU A 209 72.39 -36.21 -81.01
N LYS A 210 71.23 -36.42 -80.37
CA LYS A 210 70.87 -37.71 -79.74
C LYS A 210 69.68 -38.32 -80.49
N PRO A 211 69.65 -39.64 -80.71
CA PRO A 211 68.49 -40.30 -81.32
C PRO A 211 67.27 -40.20 -80.41
N ALA A 212 66.10 -39.90 -80.97
CA ALA A 212 64.85 -39.76 -80.21
C ALA A 212 64.50 -41.02 -79.40
N LEU A 213 64.88 -42.20 -79.91
CA LEU A 213 64.70 -43.49 -79.24
C LEU A 213 65.49 -43.62 -77.93
N SER A 214 66.57 -42.84 -77.72
CA SER A 214 67.40 -42.95 -76.51
C SER A 214 66.80 -42.31 -75.25
N VAL A 215 65.69 -41.57 -75.40
CA VAL A 215 65.09 -40.74 -74.34
C VAL A 215 63.80 -41.33 -73.78
N VAL A 216 63.36 -42.43 -74.37
CA VAL A 216 62.06 -43.04 -74.12
C VAL A 216 62.28 -44.44 -73.58
N SER A 217 61.66 -44.76 -72.44
CA SER A 217 61.66 -46.11 -71.90
C SER A 217 60.40 -46.85 -72.37
N TYR A 218 60.57 -48.08 -72.83
CA TYR A 218 59.48 -48.90 -73.36
C TYR A 218 59.70 -50.40 -73.12
N ASP A 219 58.62 -51.15 -73.17
CA ASP A 219 58.62 -52.62 -73.09
C ASP A 219 58.93 -53.22 -74.47
N LYS A 220 59.69 -54.32 -74.51
CA LYS A 220 60.21 -54.93 -75.76
C LYS A 220 59.11 -55.29 -76.76
N LYS A 221 57.90 -55.59 -76.27
CA LYS A 221 56.72 -55.82 -77.12
C LYS A 221 56.33 -54.61 -78.01
N TRP A 222 56.72 -53.40 -77.63
CA TRP A 222 56.44 -52.14 -78.36
C TRP A 222 57.61 -51.67 -79.22
N GLU A 223 58.70 -52.43 -79.33
CA GLU A 223 59.91 -52.01 -80.04
C GLU A 223 59.63 -51.68 -81.51
N LYS A 224 58.85 -52.52 -82.21
CA LYS A 224 58.45 -52.28 -83.62
C LYS A 224 57.65 -50.99 -83.79
N LEU A 225 56.72 -50.72 -82.87
CA LEU A 225 55.91 -49.50 -82.86
C LEU A 225 56.77 -48.26 -82.67
N LEU A 226 57.78 -48.32 -81.79
CA LEU A 226 58.61 -47.17 -81.49
C LEU A 226 59.69 -46.90 -82.53
N LYS A 227 60.24 -47.95 -83.14
CA LYS A 227 61.03 -47.81 -84.37
C LYS A 227 60.19 -47.14 -85.46
N PHE A 228 58.95 -47.59 -85.68
CA PHE A 228 58.05 -46.94 -86.64
C PHE A 228 57.78 -45.45 -86.38
N LEU A 229 57.65 -45.04 -85.11
CA LEU A 229 57.32 -43.66 -84.77
C LEU A 229 58.53 -42.72 -84.63
N LEU A 230 59.69 -43.24 -84.22
CA LEU A 230 60.85 -42.45 -83.80
C LEU A 230 62.14 -42.77 -84.58
N SER A 231 62.18 -43.80 -85.44
CA SER A 231 63.36 -44.07 -86.28
C SER A 231 63.66 -42.87 -87.20
N ASN A 232 64.94 -42.67 -87.47
CA ASN A 232 65.47 -41.54 -88.24
C ASN A 232 65.12 -40.15 -87.66
N THR A 233 64.73 -40.06 -86.38
CA THR A 233 64.49 -38.79 -85.70
C THR A 233 65.56 -38.53 -84.64
N TYR A 234 66.18 -37.37 -84.70
CA TYR A 234 67.22 -36.89 -83.79
C TYR A 234 66.80 -35.57 -83.16
N PHE A 235 67.38 -35.22 -82.03
CA PHE A 235 67.11 -33.93 -81.39
C PHE A 235 68.38 -33.30 -80.80
N THR A 236 68.37 -31.97 -80.76
CA THR A 236 69.37 -31.13 -80.07
C THR A 236 68.64 -29.96 -79.43
N GLY A 237 68.63 -29.90 -78.09
CA GLY A 237 67.78 -28.95 -77.35
C GLY A 237 66.29 -29.19 -77.65
N ASN A 238 65.58 -28.14 -78.05
CA ASN A 238 64.16 -28.20 -78.44
C ASN A 238 63.92 -28.39 -79.95
N LEU A 239 64.98 -28.59 -80.73
CA LEU A 239 64.88 -28.88 -82.17
C LEU A 239 64.84 -30.39 -82.40
N SER A 240 63.90 -30.85 -83.22
CA SER A 240 63.87 -32.21 -83.74
C SER A 240 64.13 -32.22 -85.25
N PHE A 241 64.91 -33.21 -85.68
CA PHE A 241 65.41 -33.40 -87.04
C PHE A 241 65.00 -34.79 -87.52
N SER A 242 64.44 -34.89 -88.72
CA SER A 242 64.21 -36.15 -89.43
C SER A 242 64.48 -35.96 -90.91
N GLU A 243 64.48 -37.03 -91.70
CA GLU A 243 64.86 -37.01 -93.13
C GLU A 243 64.07 -35.93 -93.90
N GLY A 244 64.72 -34.79 -94.17
CA GLY A 244 64.15 -33.63 -94.87
C GLY A 244 63.24 -32.70 -94.03
N MET A 245 63.10 -32.90 -92.72
CA MET A 245 62.20 -32.12 -91.86
C MET A 245 62.89 -31.63 -90.59
N VAL A 246 62.71 -30.35 -90.26
CA VAL A 246 63.16 -29.74 -89.00
C VAL A 246 61.95 -29.14 -88.30
N ARG A 247 61.81 -29.41 -87.00
CA ARG A 247 60.73 -28.89 -86.17
C ARG A 247 61.31 -28.20 -84.93
N GLY A 248 60.84 -26.98 -84.65
CA GLY A 248 61.24 -26.18 -83.49
C GLY A 248 60.37 -24.94 -83.34
N GLY A 249 60.29 -24.38 -82.13
CA GLY A 249 59.44 -23.23 -81.79
C GLY A 249 59.06 -23.20 -80.30
N SER A 250 58.25 -22.23 -79.87
CA SER A 250 57.65 -22.22 -78.53
C SER A 250 56.55 -23.28 -78.45
N ALA A 251 56.52 -24.02 -77.34
CA ALA A 251 55.68 -25.19 -77.16
C ALA A 251 54.18 -24.84 -77.22
N GLY A 252 53.54 -25.06 -78.36
CA GLY A 252 52.10 -25.30 -78.48
C GLY A 252 51.85 -26.80 -78.46
N GLY A 253 52.20 -27.46 -77.36
CA GLY A 253 52.17 -28.91 -77.24
C GLY A 253 50.73 -29.43 -77.18
N THR A 254 50.38 -30.33 -78.10
CA THR A 254 49.20 -31.18 -77.97
C THR A 254 49.33 -31.96 -76.66
N GLN A 255 48.49 -31.64 -75.66
CA GLN A 255 48.47 -32.40 -74.41
C GLN A 255 48.01 -33.84 -74.71
N PRO A 256 48.66 -34.86 -74.11
CA PRO A 256 48.26 -36.23 -74.34
C PRO A 256 46.89 -36.53 -73.75
N ALA A 257 46.01 -37.14 -74.54
CA ALA A 257 44.62 -37.43 -74.17
C ALA A 257 44.50 -38.24 -72.86
N GLU A 258 45.48 -39.10 -72.56
CA GLU A 258 45.49 -39.98 -71.38
C GLU A 258 45.90 -39.25 -70.09
N ILE A 259 46.66 -38.15 -70.19
CA ILE A 259 47.01 -37.29 -69.05
C ILE A 259 45.77 -36.48 -68.65
N SER A 260 45.06 -35.92 -69.62
CA SER A 260 43.78 -35.23 -69.40
C SER A 260 42.70 -36.15 -68.80
N LEU A 261 42.73 -37.46 -69.10
CA LEU A 261 41.83 -38.45 -68.50
C LEU A 261 42.01 -38.58 -66.99
N LYS A 262 43.26 -38.72 -66.54
CA LYS A 262 43.60 -38.91 -65.12
C LYS A 262 43.34 -37.64 -64.32
N GLU A 263 43.63 -36.47 -64.90
CA GLU A 263 43.32 -35.18 -64.30
C GLU A 263 41.80 -34.99 -64.09
N ILE A 264 40.97 -35.38 -65.08
CA ILE A 264 39.51 -35.33 -64.95
C ILE A 264 39.04 -36.27 -63.82
N GLN A 265 39.52 -37.52 -63.78
CA GLN A 265 39.12 -38.47 -62.73
C GLN A 265 39.53 -38.02 -61.32
N GLN A 266 40.70 -37.40 -61.19
CA GLN A 266 41.16 -36.86 -59.91
C GLN A 266 40.25 -35.72 -59.44
N VAL A 267 39.95 -34.75 -60.32
CA VAL A 267 39.06 -33.63 -59.99
C VAL A 267 37.62 -34.11 -59.73
N GLU A 268 37.14 -35.14 -60.43
CA GLU A 268 35.83 -35.74 -60.18
C GLU A 268 35.74 -36.42 -58.79
N ASN A 269 36.80 -37.09 -58.34
CA ASN A 269 36.86 -37.66 -56.99
C ASN A 269 36.91 -36.56 -55.92
N GLU A 270 37.71 -35.51 -56.14
CA GLU A 270 37.77 -34.35 -55.24
C GLU A 270 36.41 -33.63 -55.17
N LEU A 271 35.70 -33.51 -56.30
CA LEU A 271 34.36 -32.95 -56.38
C LEU A 271 33.34 -33.78 -55.58
N LYS A 272 33.40 -35.11 -55.71
CA LYS A 272 32.52 -36.02 -54.97
C LYS A 272 32.76 -35.95 -53.46
N ASN A 273 34.01 -35.97 -53.03
CA ASN A 273 34.35 -35.81 -51.61
C ASN A 273 33.86 -34.46 -51.07
N SER A 274 33.99 -33.40 -51.87
CA SER A 274 33.50 -32.08 -51.49
C SER A 274 31.97 -32.02 -51.39
N GLU A 275 31.25 -32.74 -52.25
CA GLU A 275 29.79 -32.90 -52.20
C GLU A 275 29.32 -33.67 -50.95
N ASP A 276 30.02 -34.74 -50.56
CA ASP A 276 29.70 -35.51 -49.36
C ASP A 276 29.96 -34.69 -48.08
N GLU A 277 31.04 -33.92 -48.04
CA GLU A 277 31.33 -32.97 -46.95
C GLU A 277 30.24 -31.88 -46.83
N LEU A 278 29.71 -31.37 -47.96
CA LEU A 278 28.60 -30.42 -47.94
C LEU A 278 27.33 -31.03 -47.35
N LYS A 279 26.97 -32.27 -47.72
CA LYS A 279 25.79 -32.95 -47.15
C LYS A 279 25.89 -33.14 -45.63
N ILE A 280 27.08 -33.45 -45.12
CA ILE A 280 27.32 -33.57 -43.68
C ILE A 280 27.11 -32.22 -43.01
N LEU A 281 27.72 -31.15 -43.54
CA LEU A 281 27.58 -29.79 -43.00
C LEU A 281 26.13 -29.29 -43.05
N GLU A 282 25.39 -29.57 -44.13
CA GLU A 282 23.95 -29.27 -44.24
C GLU A 282 23.15 -29.97 -43.13
N GLY A 283 23.46 -31.24 -42.85
CA GLY A 283 22.83 -32.00 -41.76
C GLY A 283 23.16 -31.45 -40.37
N GLU A 284 24.41 -31.07 -40.13
CA GLU A 284 24.85 -30.44 -38.87
C GLU A 284 24.20 -29.06 -38.66
N ILE A 285 24.09 -28.25 -39.72
CA ILE A 285 23.38 -26.96 -39.69
C ILE A 285 21.91 -27.18 -39.34
N ALA A 286 21.22 -28.11 -40.01
CA ALA A 286 19.82 -28.39 -39.73
C ALA A 286 19.59 -28.87 -38.29
N ALA A 287 20.47 -29.73 -37.75
CA ALA A 287 20.40 -30.17 -36.36
C ALA A 287 20.63 -29.01 -35.36
N SER A 288 21.58 -28.12 -35.66
CA SER A 288 21.85 -26.93 -34.85
C SER A 288 20.68 -25.94 -34.89
N GLU A 289 20.06 -25.73 -36.06
CA GLU A 289 18.90 -24.86 -36.23
C GLU A 289 17.67 -25.38 -35.48
N ASN A 290 17.39 -26.69 -35.54
CA ASN A 290 16.32 -27.31 -34.73
C ASN A 290 16.56 -27.11 -33.22
N THR A 291 17.80 -27.31 -32.76
CA THR A 291 18.16 -27.10 -31.35
C THR A 291 17.98 -25.64 -30.94
N ARG A 292 18.33 -24.71 -31.82
CA ARG A 292 18.14 -23.26 -31.60
C ARG A 292 16.66 -22.92 -31.50
N GLU A 293 15.81 -23.44 -32.39
CA GLU A 293 14.37 -23.21 -32.34
C GLU A 293 13.75 -23.76 -31.05
N GLU A 294 14.14 -24.95 -30.62
CA GLU A 294 13.69 -25.55 -29.37
C GLU A 294 14.08 -24.70 -28.15
N LEU A 295 15.36 -24.28 -28.05
CA LEU A 295 15.82 -23.41 -26.97
C LEU A 295 15.13 -22.04 -26.99
N ASN A 296 14.87 -21.50 -28.18
CA ASN A 296 14.18 -20.22 -28.33
C ASN A 296 12.73 -20.33 -27.85
N ARG A 297 12.05 -21.44 -28.16
CA ARG A 297 10.71 -21.76 -27.64
C ARG A 297 10.72 -21.86 -26.11
N GLN A 298 11.66 -22.61 -25.54
CA GLN A 298 11.80 -22.73 -24.07
C GLN A 298 12.06 -21.37 -23.41
N SER A 299 12.92 -20.53 -24.00
CA SER A 299 13.17 -19.16 -23.51
C SER A 299 11.90 -18.30 -23.56
N GLN A 300 11.10 -18.40 -24.62
CA GLN A 300 9.81 -17.69 -24.72
C GLN A 300 8.79 -18.19 -23.69
N GLU A 301 8.68 -19.50 -23.48
CA GLU A 301 7.79 -20.09 -22.46
C GLU A 301 8.14 -19.62 -21.05
N LEU A 302 9.44 -19.65 -20.69
CA LEU A 302 9.91 -19.15 -19.40
C LEU A 302 9.68 -17.63 -19.24
N LYS A 303 9.84 -16.85 -20.31
CA LYS A 303 9.55 -15.41 -20.31
C LYS A 303 8.05 -15.12 -20.11
N LEU A 304 7.17 -15.94 -20.69
CA LEU A 304 5.73 -15.85 -20.45
C LEU A 304 5.38 -16.24 -19.01
N GLU A 305 5.97 -17.30 -18.47
CA GLU A 305 5.80 -17.70 -17.07
C GLU A 305 6.26 -16.59 -16.12
N LEU A 306 7.42 -15.98 -16.40
CA LEU A 306 7.95 -14.85 -15.62
C LEU A 306 6.96 -13.68 -15.61
N ASN A 307 6.42 -13.30 -16.77
CA ASN A 307 5.45 -12.21 -16.87
C ASN A 307 4.15 -12.53 -16.12
N ALA A 308 3.68 -13.77 -16.17
CA ALA A 308 2.51 -14.21 -15.40
C ALA A 308 2.76 -14.09 -13.89
N LYS A 309 3.90 -14.57 -13.39
CA LYS A 309 4.27 -14.44 -11.97
C LYS A 309 4.46 -12.99 -11.54
N ILE A 310 5.06 -12.13 -12.38
CA ILE A 310 5.20 -10.69 -12.09
C ILE A 310 3.83 -10.02 -11.99
N SER A 311 2.89 -10.38 -12.87
CA SER A 311 1.50 -9.90 -12.80
C SER A 311 0.82 -10.34 -11.51
N GLU A 312 1.01 -11.61 -11.10
CA GLU A 312 0.49 -12.13 -9.85
C GLU A 312 1.06 -11.38 -8.63
N VAL A 313 2.37 -11.12 -8.61
CA VAL A 313 3.01 -10.29 -7.57
C VAL A 313 2.37 -8.91 -7.51
N LYS A 314 2.24 -8.20 -8.65
CA LYS A 314 1.60 -6.88 -8.68
C LYS A 314 0.21 -6.89 -8.04
N ASN A 315 -0.63 -7.86 -8.42
CA ASN A 315 -1.99 -7.98 -7.88
C ASN A 315 -1.99 -8.27 -6.38
N LYS A 316 -1.09 -9.13 -5.88
CA LYS A 316 -0.98 -9.43 -4.45
C LYS A 316 -0.39 -8.26 -3.66
N THR A 317 0.56 -7.51 -4.22
CA THR A 317 1.13 -6.31 -3.59
C THR A 317 0.09 -5.20 -3.46
N GLU A 318 -0.77 -5.01 -4.47
CA GLU A 318 -1.88 -4.05 -4.39
C GLU A 318 -2.86 -4.44 -3.28
N LYS A 319 -3.26 -5.71 -3.22
CA LYS A 319 -4.09 -6.23 -2.11
C LYS A 319 -3.42 -6.03 -0.74
N PHE A 320 -2.12 -6.33 -0.64
CA PHE A 320 -1.35 -6.14 0.59
C PHE A 320 -1.31 -4.67 1.03
N TYR A 321 -1.20 -3.74 0.08
CA TYR A 321 -1.27 -2.31 0.37
C TYR A 321 -2.65 -1.90 0.89
N ILE A 322 -3.73 -2.33 0.22
CA ILE A 322 -5.11 -2.05 0.65
C ILE A 322 -5.35 -2.59 2.06
N THR A 323 -4.98 -3.85 2.34
CA THR A 323 -5.14 -4.44 3.67
C THR A 323 -4.31 -3.70 4.74
N ASN A 324 -3.13 -3.16 4.41
CA ASN A 324 -2.38 -2.33 5.36
C ASN A 324 -3.09 -1.01 5.66
N VAL A 325 -3.63 -0.34 4.64
CA VAL A 325 -4.43 0.88 4.83
C VAL A 325 -5.66 0.58 5.70
N GLU A 326 -6.37 -0.52 5.44
CA GLU A 326 -7.50 -0.97 6.26
C GLU A 326 -7.10 -1.20 7.73
N ILE A 327 -5.94 -1.83 7.96
CA ILE A 327 -5.39 -2.03 9.31
C ILE A 327 -5.11 -0.68 9.99
N GLU A 328 -4.51 0.28 9.29
CA GLU A 328 -4.23 1.62 9.83
C GLU A 328 -5.52 2.37 10.17
N THR A 329 -6.53 2.32 9.29
CA THR A 329 -7.83 2.95 9.57
C THR A 329 -8.50 2.35 10.79
N ILE A 330 -8.53 1.02 10.91
CA ILE A 330 -9.14 0.33 12.07
C ILE A 330 -8.36 0.66 13.36
N ASN A 331 -7.02 0.71 13.31
CA ASN A 331 -6.23 1.10 14.47
C ASN A 331 -6.55 2.54 14.92
N SER A 332 -6.67 3.48 13.98
CA SER A 332 -7.02 4.87 14.29
C SER A 332 -8.42 4.99 14.91
N GLU A 333 -9.40 4.25 14.38
CA GLU A 333 -10.75 4.20 14.95
C GLU A 333 -10.76 3.61 16.37
N ILE A 334 -10.00 2.53 16.62
CA ILE A 334 -9.83 1.97 17.97
C ILE A 334 -9.17 2.99 18.92
N GLU A 335 -8.16 3.72 18.48
CA GLU A 335 -7.52 4.76 19.28
C GLU A 335 -8.48 5.90 19.64
N ASN A 336 -9.30 6.34 18.68
CA ASN A 336 -10.34 7.34 18.93
C ASN A 336 -11.36 6.83 19.96
N PHE A 337 -11.87 5.61 19.81
CA PHE A 337 -12.79 5.04 20.79
C PHE A 337 -12.16 4.90 22.18
N LYS A 338 -10.89 4.53 22.29
CA LYS A 338 -10.16 4.48 23.57
C LYS A 338 -9.98 5.86 24.19
N LYS A 339 -9.78 6.89 23.38
CA LYS A 339 -9.71 8.28 23.86
C LYS A 339 -11.06 8.72 24.44
N ASP A 340 -12.15 8.44 23.72
CA ASP A 340 -13.51 8.72 24.19
C ASP A 340 -13.85 7.92 25.47
N GLU A 341 -13.36 6.68 25.57
CA GLU A 341 -13.49 5.85 26.77
C GLU A 341 -12.76 6.48 27.97
N LEU A 342 -11.55 6.99 27.76
CA LEU A 342 -10.77 7.69 28.78
C LEU A 342 -11.46 9.00 29.24
N GLU A 343 -11.99 9.78 28.30
CA GLU A 343 -12.72 11.03 28.61
C GLU A 343 -14.00 10.75 29.42
N ASN A 344 -14.77 9.74 29.03
CA ASN A 344 -15.95 9.31 29.77
C ASN A 344 -15.59 8.76 31.17
N THR A 345 -14.49 8.03 31.29
CA THR A 345 -14.00 7.51 32.58
C THR A 345 -13.62 8.66 33.52
N ARG A 346 -12.89 9.66 33.04
CA ARG A 346 -12.57 10.88 33.82
C ARG A 346 -13.83 11.65 34.21
N GLY A 347 -14.80 11.76 33.30
CA GLY A 347 -16.09 12.37 33.59
C GLY A 347 -16.83 11.65 34.72
N LEU A 348 -16.85 10.31 34.69
CA LEU A 348 -17.44 9.47 35.73
C LEU A 348 -16.76 9.65 37.09
N GLU A 349 -15.42 9.70 37.14
CA GLU A 349 -14.67 9.94 38.38
C GLU A 349 -15.03 11.30 39.00
N LEU A 350 -15.12 12.36 38.17
CA LEU A 350 -15.51 13.69 38.61
C LEU A 350 -16.95 13.68 39.15
N LEU A 351 -17.90 13.13 38.39
CA LEU A 351 -19.31 13.01 38.78
C LEU A 351 -19.49 12.22 40.08
N GLN A 352 -18.77 11.10 40.24
CA GLN A 352 -18.79 10.32 41.47
C GLN A 352 -18.26 11.12 42.67
N SER A 353 -17.19 11.90 42.48
CA SER A 353 -16.67 12.77 43.54
C SER A 353 -17.68 13.86 43.94
N GLU A 354 -18.41 14.42 42.97
CA GLU A 354 -19.45 15.43 43.22
C GLU A 354 -20.67 14.82 43.92
N VAL A 355 -21.09 13.62 43.52
CA VAL A 355 -22.18 12.89 44.19
C VAL A 355 -21.81 12.61 45.65
N LEU A 356 -20.58 12.18 45.92
CA LEU A 356 -20.08 11.97 47.28
C LEU A 356 -20.05 13.28 48.10
N ALA A 357 -19.63 14.39 47.50
CA ALA A 357 -19.62 15.70 48.16
C ALA A 357 -21.04 16.20 48.49
N VAL A 358 -21.99 16.01 47.57
CA VAL A 358 -23.41 16.31 47.80
C VAL A 358 -23.98 15.41 48.90
N ASP A 359 -23.66 14.12 48.91
CA ASP A 359 -24.11 13.19 49.95
C ASP A 359 -23.58 13.58 51.33
N ASN A 360 -22.31 13.96 51.44
CA ASN A 360 -21.75 14.48 52.68
C ASN A 360 -22.45 15.76 53.15
N SER A 361 -22.84 16.63 52.21
CA SER A 361 -23.59 17.85 52.49
C SER A 361 -25.03 17.56 52.95
N ILE A 362 -25.70 16.58 52.33
CA ILE A 362 -27.02 16.12 52.77
C ILE A 362 -26.94 15.58 54.20
N ASN A 363 -25.95 14.74 54.49
CA ASN A 363 -25.75 14.14 55.82
C ASN A 363 -25.45 15.20 56.89
N SER A 364 -24.63 16.22 56.58
CA SER A 364 -24.33 17.29 57.52
C SER A 364 -25.56 18.15 57.83
N VAL A 365 -26.33 18.54 56.81
CA VAL A 365 -27.57 19.31 56.97
C VAL A 365 -28.63 18.49 57.72
N GLN A 366 -28.75 17.18 57.45
CA GLN A 366 -29.63 16.29 58.19
C GLN A 366 -29.26 16.19 59.68
N SER A 367 -27.96 16.13 59.99
CA SER A 367 -27.46 16.13 61.37
C SER A 367 -27.79 17.45 62.09
N GLU A 368 -27.57 18.60 61.44
CA GLU A 368 -27.94 19.92 61.99
C GLU A 368 -29.46 20.02 62.22
N LEU A 369 -30.27 19.50 61.30
CA LEU A 369 -31.73 19.47 61.41
C LEU A 369 -32.18 18.58 62.59
N ALA A 370 -31.52 17.44 62.80
CA ALA A 370 -31.77 16.56 63.95
C ALA A 370 -31.41 17.23 65.29
N GLN A 371 -30.26 17.90 65.36
CA GLN A 371 -29.87 18.68 66.54
C GLN A 371 -30.87 19.80 66.83
N LEU A 372 -31.28 20.55 65.81
CA LEU A 372 -32.22 21.66 65.97
C LEU A 372 -33.63 21.19 66.39
N LYS A 373 -34.08 20.03 65.87
CA LYS A 373 -35.32 19.38 66.32
C LYS A 373 -35.25 18.96 67.79
N ASN A 374 -34.13 18.38 68.21
CA ASN A 374 -33.93 18.02 69.62
C ASN A 374 -33.91 19.25 70.52
N SER A 375 -33.24 20.33 70.13
CA SER A 375 -33.26 21.59 70.88
C SER A 375 -34.66 22.19 70.96
N LEU A 376 -35.46 22.12 69.89
CA LEU A 376 -36.86 22.56 69.89
C LEU A 376 -37.69 21.73 70.88
N ASP A 377 -37.52 20.40 70.91
CA ASP A 377 -38.19 19.51 71.85
C ASP A 377 -37.82 19.80 73.31
N VAL A 378 -36.57 20.16 73.58
CA VAL A 378 -36.14 20.59 74.93
C VAL A 378 -36.77 21.93 75.29
N LEU A 379 -36.70 22.93 74.42
CA LEU A 379 -37.25 24.27 74.67
C LEU A 379 -38.78 24.24 74.85
N THR A 380 -39.50 23.44 74.07
CA THR A 380 -40.95 23.25 74.22
C THR A 380 -41.31 22.57 75.55
N LYS A 381 -40.49 21.63 76.03
CA LYS A 381 -40.64 21.07 77.38
C LYS A 381 -40.38 22.12 78.47
N GLU A 382 -39.32 22.92 78.32
CA GLU A 382 -39.00 24.00 79.26
C GLU A 382 -40.10 25.06 79.31
N GLU A 383 -40.62 25.48 78.14
CA GLU A 383 -41.76 26.40 78.01
C GLU A 383 -42.98 25.86 78.75
N SER A 384 -43.32 24.58 78.57
CA SER A 384 -44.43 23.94 79.29
C SER A 384 -44.25 23.97 80.82
N VAL A 385 -43.02 23.75 81.32
CA VAL A 385 -42.72 23.78 82.76
C VAL A 385 -42.84 25.21 83.30
N VAL A 386 -42.29 26.20 82.59
CA VAL A 386 -42.39 27.61 82.98
C VAL A 386 -43.84 28.08 82.95
N HIS A 387 -44.61 27.69 81.94
CA HIS A 387 -46.04 28.00 81.84
C HIS A 387 -46.83 27.40 83.02
N GLN A 388 -46.51 26.18 83.42
CA GLN A 388 -47.13 25.53 84.56
C GLN A 388 -46.82 26.25 85.88
N ARG A 389 -45.56 26.67 86.10
CA ARG A 389 -45.16 27.51 87.24
C ARG A 389 -45.87 28.87 87.25
N PHE A 390 -46.03 29.49 86.08
CA PHE A 390 -46.76 30.75 85.95
C PHE A 390 -48.24 30.60 86.37
N ILE A 391 -48.90 29.50 85.97
CA ILE A 391 -50.26 29.19 86.40
C ILE A 391 -50.34 29.02 87.94
N GLU A 392 -49.36 28.34 88.55
CA GLU A 392 -49.29 28.15 90.00
C GLU A 392 -49.13 29.48 90.75
N SER A 393 -48.16 30.33 90.35
CA SER A 393 -48.00 31.66 90.97
C SER A 393 -49.22 32.57 90.78
N THR A 394 -49.93 32.45 89.65
CA THR A 394 -51.18 33.20 89.44
C THR A 394 -52.28 32.76 90.40
N LYS A 395 -52.37 31.45 90.71
CA LYS A 395 -53.28 30.93 91.74
C LYS A 395 -52.93 31.43 93.13
N GLU A 396 -51.65 31.41 93.51
CA GLU A 396 -51.19 31.94 94.80
C GLU A 396 -51.52 33.42 94.96
N PHE A 397 -51.30 34.22 93.91
CA PHE A 397 -51.64 35.64 93.90
C PHE A 397 -53.14 35.89 94.13
N SER A 398 -54.01 35.13 93.45
CA SER A 398 -55.47 35.21 93.67
C SER A 398 -55.90 34.81 95.10
N GLY A 399 -55.13 33.92 95.74
CA GLY A 399 -55.30 33.55 97.15
C GLY A 399 -54.97 34.72 98.09
N PHE A 400 -53.85 35.42 97.85
CA PHE A 400 -53.47 36.60 98.63
C PHE A 400 -54.47 37.76 98.48
N GLU A 401 -55.01 37.99 97.28
CA GLU A 401 -56.02 39.01 97.04
C GLU A 401 -57.31 38.76 97.85
N SER A 402 -57.72 37.49 97.97
CA SER A 402 -58.86 37.08 98.79
C SER A 402 -58.62 37.35 100.29
N LEU A 403 -57.39 37.11 100.77
CA LEU A 403 -57.00 37.34 102.15
C LEU A 403 -56.95 38.86 102.50
N MET A 404 -56.47 39.68 101.58
CA MET A 404 -56.48 41.15 101.74
C MET A 404 -57.90 41.70 101.84
N ASN A 405 -58.84 41.14 101.06
CA ASN A 405 -60.25 41.51 101.14
C ASN A 405 -60.90 41.09 102.48
N SER A 406 -60.47 39.99 103.12
CA SER A 406 -60.93 39.65 104.47
C SER A 406 -60.43 40.61 105.53
N TYR A 407 -59.13 40.99 105.50
CA TYR A 407 -58.59 41.96 106.46
C TYR A 407 -59.22 43.35 106.32
N ARG A 408 -59.56 43.76 105.10
CA ARG A 408 -60.27 45.02 104.85
C ARG A 408 -61.66 45.05 105.50
N ARG A 409 -62.38 43.93 105.52
CA ARG A 409 -63.68 43.80 106.22
C ARG A 409 -63.55 43.81 107.74
N GLU A 410 -62.48 43.24 108.29
CA GLU A 410 -62.21 43.32 109.73
C GLU A 410 -61.95 44.77 110.17
N LEU A 411 -61.24 45.56 109.35
CA LEU A 411 -60.97 46.97 109.63
C LEU A 411 -62.26 47.82 109.67
N GLU A 412 -63.23 47.55 108.80
CA GLU A 412 -64.55 48.19 108.80
C GLU A 412 -65.34 47.91 110.08
N ASN A 413 -65.27 46.68 110.61
CA ASN A 413 -65.93 46.32 111.86
C ASN A 413 -65.31 47.04 113.08
N VAL A 414 -63.99 47.24 113.09
CA VAL A 414 -63.30 47.98 114.17
C VAL A 414 -63.69 49.46 114.17
N LEU A 415 -63.84 50.09 113.00
CA LEU A 415 -64.30 51.48 112.89
C LEU A 415 -65.74 51.67 113.40
N LEU A 416 -66.63 50.68 113.17
CA LEU A 416 -68.00 50.71 113.68
C LEU A 416 -68.05 50.65 115.21
N ASN A 417 -67.16 49.85 115.84
CA ASN A 417 -67.05 49.76 117.29
C ASN A 417 -66.54 51.06 117.92
N LEU A 418 -65.60 51.75 117.27
CA LEU A 418 -65.05 53.04 117.72
C LEU A 418 -66.15 54.12 117.83
N LYS A 419 -67.08 54.15 116.88
CA LYS A 419 -68.23 55.06 116.86
C LYS A 419 -69.23 54.82 118.00
N ASN A 420 -69.35 53.58 118.48
CA ASN A 420 -70.22 53.24 119.62
C ASN A 420 -69.60 53.67 120.97
N TYR A 421 -68.27 53.67 121.10
CA TYR A 421 -67.57 54.14 122.30
C TYR A 421 -67.60 55.68 122.45
N GLU A 422 -67.59 56.44 121.35
CA GLU A 422 -67.75 57.91 121.38
C GLU A 422 -69.12 58.33 121.96
N GLY A 423 -70.19 57.56 121.72
CA GLY A 423 -71.52 57.81 122.29
C GLY A 423 -71.64 57.56 123.80
N GLN A 424 -70.82 56.64 124.35
CA GLN A 424 -70.79 56.37 125.80
C GLN A 424 -69.99 57.44 126.56
N ALA A 425 -68.95 58.03 125.94
CA ALA A 425 -68.14 59.10 126.53
C ALA A 425 -68.93 60.40 126.77
N HIS A 426 -69.97 60.69 125.98
CA HIS A 426 -70.79 61.90 126.10
C HIS A 426 -71.73 61.88 127.33
N SER A 427 -72.14 60.70 127.81
CA SER A 427 -72.98 60.57 129.02
C SER A 427 -72.15 60.62 130.31
N SER A 428 -70.90 60.15 130.30
CA SER A 428 -70.00 60.25 131.47
C SER A 428 -69.46 61.66 131.71
N SER A 429 -69.52 62.57 130.72
CA SER A 429 -69.15 63.98 130.86
C SER A 429 -70.04 64.77 131.83
N GLY A 430 -71.30 64.35 132.06
CA GLY A 430 -72.24 65.01 132.99
C GLY A 430 -72.05 64.64 134.46
N GLU A 431 -71.39 63.52 134.76
CA GLU A 431 -71.07 63.12 136.14
C GLU A 431 -69.78 63.79 136.66
N ILE A 432 -68.88 64.23 135.76
CA ILE A 432 -67.59 64.87 136.11
C ILE A 432 -67.77 66.30 136.66
N GLU A 433 -68.78 67.05 136.23
CA GLU A 433 -69.08 68.40 136.76
C GLU A 433 -69.42 68.39 138.26
N THR A 434 -69.86 67.23 138.79
CA THR A 434 -70.08 67.02 140.24
C THR A 434 -68.81 66.65 141.00
N LEU A 435 -67.81 66.09 140.31
CA LEU A 435 -66.48 65.80 140.86
C LEU A 435 -65.56 67.03 140.86
N ASP A 436 -65.74 67.97 139.92
CA ASP A 436 -64.97 69.24 139.86
C ASP A 436 -65.04 70.09 141.14
N LYS A 437 -66.14 69.99 141.91
CA LYS A 437 -66.22 70.62 143.26
C LYS A 437 -65.37 69.92 144.32
N LYS A 438 -65.11 68.61 144.20
CA LYS A 438 -64.23 67.85 145.10
C LYS A 438 -62.75 67.98 144.71
N THR A 439 -62.46 68.24 143.43
CA THR A 439 -61.09 68.43 142.93
C THR A 439 -60.45 69.73 143.42
N LEU A 440 -61.24 70.79 143.66
CA LEU A 440 -60.75 72.05 144.24
C LEU A 440 -60.17 71.86 145.66
N GLU A 441 -60.67 70.90 146.43
CA GLU A 441 -60.13 70.52 147.75
C GLU A 441 -58.85 69.65 147.63
N GLN A 442 -58.72 68.82 146.58
CA GLN A 442 -57.51 68.06 146.31
C GLN A 442 -56.36 68.89 145.70
N GLN A 443 -56.67 70.02 145.03
CA GLN A 443 -55.65 70.93 144.49
C GLN A 443 -54.79 71.58 145.58
N GLN A 444 -55.31 71.77 146.80
CA GLN A 444 -54.50 72.24 147.94
C GLN A 444 -53.54 71.15 148.48
N ILE A 445 -53.88 69.87 148.32
CA ILE A 445 -53.03 68.73 148.74
C ILE A 445 -51.94 68.44 147.69
N HIS A 446 -52.23 68.67 146.40
CA HIS A 446 -51.27 68.40 145.33
C HIS A 446 -50.07 69.38 145.30
N GLU A 447 -50.24 70.63 145.77
CA GLU A 447 -49.12 71.58 145.92
C GLU A 447 -48.06 71.10 146.94
N GLU A 448 -48.44 70.28 147.92
CA GLU A 448 -47.50 69.65 148.85
C GLU A 448 -46.80 68.43 148.25
N GLU A 449 -47.48 67.64 147.41
CA GLU A 449 -46.92 66.47 146.73
C GLU A 449 -46.01 66.85 145.54
N THR A 450 -46.25 67.98 144.85
CA THR A 450 -45.37 68.46 143.76
C THR A 450 -43.98 68.86 144.26
N LYS A 451 -43.85 69.33 145.51
CA LYS A 451 -42.53 69.51 146.16
C LYS A 451 -41.77 68.20 146.32
N LYS A 452 -42.46 67.06 146.48
CA LYS A 452 -41.85 65.71 146.51
C LYS A 452 -41.56 65.17 145.11
N ILE A 453 -42.38 65.50 144.12
CA ILE A 453 -42.17 65.10 142.71
C ILE A 453 -40.96 65.81 142.10
N ASN A 454 -40.65 67.06 142.47
CA ASN A 454 -39.44 67.74 142.02
C ASN A 454 -38.13 67.04 142.46
N ALA A 455 -38.13 66.35 143.61
CA ALA A 455 -37.02 65.48 144.01
C ALA A 455 -36.94 64.20 143.13
N CYS A 456 -38.07 63.74 142.58
CA CYS A 456 -38.13 62.65 141.61
C CYS A 456 -37.66 63.08 140.21
N TYR A 457 -37.81 64.36 139.85
CA TYR A 457 -37.24 64.93 138.62
C TYR A 457 -35.71 65.01 138.64
N GLU A 458 -35.07 65.14 139.81
CA GLU A 458 -33.60 65.05 139.94
C GLU A 458 -33.09 63.61 139.71
N ASN A 459 -33.77 62.60 140.27
CA ASN A 459 -33.43 61.19 140.04
C ASN A 459 -33.72 60.73 138.59
N LYS A 460 -34.77 61.27 137.97
CA LYS A 460 -35.08 61.03 136.55
C LYS A 460 -34.05 61.68 135.62
N SER A 461 -33.57 62.89 135.93
CA SER A 461 -32.50 63.58 135.18
C SER A 461 -31.14 62.85 135.26
N GLU A 462 -30.84 62.20 136.39
CA GLU A 462 -29.65 61.35 136.54
C GLU A 462 -29.74 60.05 135.72
N ILE A 463 -30.93 59.45 135.63
CA ILE A 463 -31.21 58.25 134.82
C ILE A 463 -31.28 58.61 133.32
N GLU A 464 -31.79 59.79 132.96
CA GLU A 464 -31.80 60.31 131.58
C GLU A 464 -30.38 60.67 131.09
N LYS A 465 -29.48 61.16 131.96
CA LYS A 465 -28.04 61.31 131.63
C LYS A 465 -27.36 59.96 131.37
N LYS A 466 -27.63 58.94 132.18
CA LYS A 466 -27.12 57.58 131.96
C LYS A 466 -27.72 56.93 130.70
N LEU A 467 -28.99 57.20 130.40
CA LEU A 467 -29.67 56.74 129.18
C LEU A 467 -29.12 57.44 127.93
N GLN A 468 -28.74 58.72 128.02
CA GLN A 468 -28.15 59.50 126.93
C GLN A 468 -26.66 59.14 126.71
N GLU A 469 -25.91 58.81 127.77
CA GLU A 469 -24.58 58.19 127.68
C GLU A 469 -24.66 56.82 126.98
N TYR A 470 -25.57 55.93 127.42
CA TYR A 470 -25.78 54.63 126.77
C TYR A 470 -26.30 54.75 125.33
N GLN A 471 -27.11 55.75 124.99
CA GLN A 471 -27.54 56.00 123.60
C GLN A 471 -26.41 56.56 122.73
N SER A 472 -25.51 57.40 123.27
CA SER A 472 -24.31 57.88 122.58
C SER A 472 -23.26 56.79 122.38
N GLU A 473 -23.16 55.84 123.33
CA GLU A 473 -22.26 54.68 123.24
C GLU A 473 -22.80 53.63 122.26
N ASN A 474 -24.12 53.44 122.19
CA ASN A 474 -24.77 52.49 121.27
C ASN A 474 -24.82 53.00 119.81
N THR A 475 -24.93 54.32 119.60
CA THR A 475 -24.74 54.94 118.26
C THR A 475 -23.28 54.97 117.82
N ARG A 476 -22.32 55.15 118.76
CA ARG A 476 -20.88 55.00 118.49
C ARG A 476 -20.48 53.55 118.20
N LEU A 477 -21.14 52.56 118.81
CA LEU A 477 -20.96 51.13 118.52
C LEU A 477 -21.59 50.72 117.18
N SER A 478 -22.79 51.22 116.84
CA SER A 478 -23.46 50.93 115.56
C SER A 478 -22.73 51.54 114.35
N SER A 479 -22.22 52.77 114.46
CA SER A 479 -21.37 53.38 113.42
C SER A 479 -19.99 52.70 113.28
N ARG A 480 -19.45 52.09 114.34
CA ARG A 480 -18.24 51.25 114.28
C ARG A 480 -18.51 49.87 113.66
N ILE A 481 -19.74 49.37 113.78
CA ILE A 481 -20.19 48.11 113.16
C ILE A 481 -20.46 48.32 111.66
N GLU A 482 -21.11 49.42 111.25
CA GLU A 482 -21.29 49.78 109.83
C GLU A 482 -19.96 50.07 109.14
N ALA A 483 -19.03 50.80 109.78
CA ALA A 483 -17.69 51.04 109.23
C ALA A 483 -16.84 49.75 109.14
N LYS A 484 -17.01 48.78 110.06
CA LYS A 484 -16.34 47.48 109.96
C LYS A 484 -17.01 46.51 108.98
N GLN A 485 -18.32 46.60 108.74
CA GLN A 485 -19.05 45.81 107.73
C GLN A 485 -18.81 46.33 106.31
N GLY A 486 -18.65 47.64 106.12
CA GLY A 486 -18.17 48.25 104.88
C GLY A 486 -16.71 47.87 104.56
N ASN A 487 -15.83 47.87 105.57
CA ASN A 487 -14.46 47.37 105.39
C ASN A 487 -14.41 45.85 105.13
N LEU A 488 -15.32 45.03 105.69
CA LEU A 488 -15.38 43.58 105.42
C LEU A 488 -15.93 43.22 104.03
N THR A 489 -16.69 44.11 103.40
CA THR A 489 -17.20 43.93 102.03
C THR A 489 -16.21 44.43 100.99
N CYS A 490 -15.54 45.57 101.20
CA CYS A 490 -14.42 46.00 100.35
C CYS A 490 -13.20 45.06 100.41
N LEU A 491 -12.85 44.52 101.59
CA LEU A 491 -11.73 43.56 101.71
C LEU A 491 -12.07 42.17 101.14
N ARG A 492 -13.36 41.81 100.97
CA ARG A 492 -13.80 40.57 100.31
C ARG A 492 -13.81 40.70 98.79
N THR A 493 -14.22 41.85 98.25
CA THR A 493 -14.09 42.16 96.82
C THR A 493 -12.62 42.30 96.42
N GLU A 494 -11.76 42.93 97.23
CA GLU A 494 -10.30 42.93 97.01
C GLU A 494 -9.66 41.53 97.14
N MET A 495 -10.16 40.66 98.03
CA MET A 495 -9.66 39.27 98.16
C MET A 495 -10.04 38.37 96.97
N ASP A 496 -11.22 38.55 96.38
CA ASP A 496 -11.66 37.75 95.23
C ASP A 496 -11.00 38.26 93.93
N ASP A 497 -10.79 39.58 93.78
CA ASP A 497 -9.98 40.17 92.69
C ASP A 497 -8.48 39.78 92.80
N LEU A 498 -7.90 39.68 94.01
CA LEU A 498 -6.52 39.21 94.20
C LEU A 498 -6.35 37.70 93.96
N LYS A 499 -7.37 36.87 94.22
CA LYS A 499 -7.31 35.42 93.93
C LYS A 499 -7.39 35.12 92.43
N GLU A 500 -8.22 35.87 91.70
CA GLU A 500 -8.34 35.73 90.25
C GLU A 500 -7.08 36.27 89.54
N ASN A 501 -6.47 37.35 90.05
CA ASN A 501 -5.16 37.82 89.58
C ASN A 501 -3.99 36.88 89.95
N ILE A 502 -3.99 36.22 91.12
CA ILE A 502 -2.97 35.22 91.47
C ILE A 502 -3.07 33.97 90.58
N HIS A 503 -4.28 33.51 90.21
CA HIS A 503 -4.44 32.34 89.33
C HIS A 503 -4.05 32.63 87.88
N VAL A 504 -4.33 33.84 87.38
CA VAL A 504 -3.88 34.30 86.05
C VAL A 504 -2.35 34.52 86.03
N LEU A 505 -1.76 35.07 87.09
CA LEU A 505 -0.31 35.28 87.21
C LEU A 505 0.47 33.97 87.45
N GLU A 506 -0.08 32.96 88.14
CA GLU A 506 0.56 31.64 88.31
C GLU A 506 0.64 30.85 86.99
N ILE A 507 -0.38 30.99 86.13
CA ILE A 507 -0.41 30.39 84.79
C ILE A 507 0.57 31.14 83.86
N GLN A 508 0.62 32.48 83.93
CA GLN A 508 1.59 33.29 83.18
C GLN A 508 3.04 33.10 83.66
N GLN A 509 3.28 32.85 84.96
CA GLN A 509 4.60 32.57 85.54
C GLN A 509 5.12 31.19 85.10
N LYS A 510 4.26 30.15 85.06
CA LYS A 510 4.65 28.83 84.54
C LYS A 510 4.90 28.81 83.03
N THR A 511 4.18 29.59 82.23
CA THR A 511 4.44 29.72 80.79
C THR A 511 5.70 30.55 80.50
N LYS A 512 5.96 31.63 81.24
CA LYS A 512 7.21 32.43 81.15
C LYS A 512 8.45 31.69 81.69
N GLU A 513 8.33 30.81 82.69
CA GLU A 513 9.43 29.97 83.17
C GLU A 513 9.83 28.86 82.19
N LEU A 514 8.87 28.30 81.43
CA LEU A 514 9.14 27.32 80.37
C LEU A 514 9.74 27.99 79.12
N GLU A 515 9.28 29.19 78.76
CA GLU A 515 9.90 30.02 77.71
C GLU A 515 11.31 30.49 78.09
N MET A 516 11.54 30.91 79.35
CA MET A 516 12.86 31.28 79.85
C MET A 516 13.84 30.10 79.90
N LYS A 517 13.40 28.88 80.23
CA LYS A 517 14.24 27.67 80.19
C LYS A 517 14.57 27.20 78.77
N SER A 518 13.64 27.39 77.82
CA SER A 518 13.87 27.12 76.40
C SER A 518 14.87 28.12 75.78
N VAL A 519 14.74 29.41 76.13
CA VAL A 519 15.62 30.47 75.60
C VAL A 519 17.01 30.43 76.25
N THR A 520 17.11 30.13 77.55
CA THR A 520 18.43 29.96 78.22
C THR A 520 19.14 28.68 77.82
N GLY A 521 18.43 27.58 77.52
CA GLY A 521 19.02 26.34 77.03
C GLY A 521 19.62 26.48 75.63
N SER A 522 18.93 27.15 74.71
CA SER A 522 19.43 27.38 73.34
C SER A 522 20.58 28.40 73.25
N LEU A 523 20.73 29.31 74.22
CA LEU A 523 21.85 30.26 74.30
C LEU A 523 23.13 29.63 74.88
N GLN A 524 23.00 28.56 75.68
CA GLN A 524 24.12 27.89 76.33
C GLN A 524 24.86 26.91 75.39
N GLU A 525 24.18 26.34 74.39
CA GLU A 525 24.79 25.47 73.36
C GLU A 525 25.62 26.24 72.31
N LEU A 526 25.43 27.56 72.18
CA LEU A 526 26.09 28.41 71.19
C LEU A 526 27.18 29.34 71.77
N GLY A 527 27.38 29.35 73.09
CA GLY A 527 28.52 30.02 73.73
C GLY A 527 28.51 31.56 73.72
N ILE A 528 27.34 32.20 73.74
CA ILE A 528 27.21 33.67 73.70
C ILE A 528 26.42 34.18 74.93
N SER A 529 26.84 35.30 75.52
CA SER A 529 26.12 35.95 76.63
C SER A 529 24.89 36.73 76.13
N PHE A 530 23.82 36.77 76.95
CA PHE A 530 22.54 37.43 76.62
C PHE A 530 22.69 38.92 76.27
N ASP A 531 23.69 39.60 76.82
CA ASP A 531 23.97 41.01 76.51
C ASP A 531 24.71 41.22 75.18
N GLU A 532 25.44 40.23 74.65
CA GLU A 532 26.15 40.37 73.35
C GLU A 532 25.24 40.14 72.13
N ALA A 533 24.20 39.31 72.27
CA ALA A 533 23.24 39.05 71.19
C ALA A 533 22.26 40.22 70.96
N LYS A 534 21.97 40.99 72.00
CA LYS A 534 21.03 42.12 71.98
C LYS A 534 21.52 43.28 71.10
N ASP A 535 22.81 43.53 71.08
CA ASP A 535 23.38 44.70 70.38
C ASP A 535 23.78 44.43 68.92
N THR A 536 23.92 43.18 68.49
CA THR A 536 24.44 42.87 67.13
C THR A 536 23.35 42.60 66.08
N TYR A 537 22.17 42.07 66.47
CA TYR A 537 21.19 41.54 65.51
C TYR A 537 19.81 42.22 65.53
N LEU A 538 19.64 43.34 66.25
CA LEU A 538 18.34 44.03 66.35
C LEU A 538 17.88 44.75 65.07
N ASN A 539 18.60 44.61 63.94
CA ASN A 539 18.31 45.36 62.72
C ASN A 539 18.46 44.54 61.43
N ILE A 540 17.91 43.33 61.40
CA ILE A 540 17.59 42.66 60.15
C ILE A 540 16.14 42.15 60.25
N GLU A 541 15.21 42.84 59.60
CA GLU A 541 13.92 42.24 59.24
C GLU A 541 14.19 41.12 58.25
N VAL A 542 14.03 39.87 58.70
CA VAL A 542 13.96 38.73 57.81
C VAL A 542 12.49 38.33 57.72
N ASP A 543 11.92 38.53 56.54
CA ASP A 543 10.60 38.00 56.18
C ASP A 543 10.70 36.47 56.03
N ASP A 544 10.41 35.75 57.12
CA ASP A 544 10.40 34.28 57.17
C ASP A 544 9.46 33.66 56.12
N GLU A 545 8.45 34.40 55.65
CA GLU A 545 7.54 33.97 54.59
C GLU A 545 8.22 34.01 53.22
N GLN A 546 9.04 35.03 52.94
CA GLN A 546 9.84 35.10 51.71
C GLN A 546 10.91 34.02 51.64
N VAL A 547 11.57 33.69 52.76
CA VAL A 547 12.59 32.64 52.77
C VAL A 547 11.95 31.26 52.57
N LYS A 548 10.78 30.98 53.17
CA LYS A 548 10.01 29.76 52.89
C LYS A 548 9.50 29.69 51.45
N ARG A 549 8.98 30.79 50.88
CA ARG A 549 8.58 30.85 49.47
C ARG A 549 9.75 30.62 48.53
N LEU A 550 10.91 31.24 48.78
CA LEU A 550 12.10 31.06 47.95
C LEU A 550 12.66 29.63 48.05
N ARG A 551 12.66 29.01 49.24
CA ARG A 551 13.04 27.59 49.40
C ARG A 551 12.07 26.63 48.72
N GLN A 552 10.75 26.85 48.81
CA GLN A 552 9.76 26.07 48.06
C GLN A 552 9.90 26.27 46.55
N ARG A 553 10.21 27.50 46.11
CA ARG A 553 10.39 27.81 44.68
C ARG A 553 11.67 27.17 44.12
N ILE A 554 12.73 27.07 44.92
CA ILE A 554 13.96 26.31 44.59
C ILE A 554 13.69 24.80 44.57
N LEU A 555 12.92 24.26 45.53
CA LEU A 555 12.54 22.85 45.54
C LEU A 555 11.64 22.47 44.34
N ASN A 556 10.71 23.35 43.97
CA ASN A 556 9.79 23.17 42.84
C ASN A 556 10.47 23.33 41.47
N MET A 557 11.63 23.98 41.40
CA MET A 557 12.41 24.07 40.15
C MET A 557 13.07 22.73 39.77
N GLY A 558 13.16 21.77 40.71
CA GLY A 558 13.78 20.46 40.47
C GLY A 558 15.29 20.53 40.23
N ASN A 559 15.94 19.38 40.13
CA ASN A 559 17.38 19.34 39.83
C ASN A 559 17.65 19.90 38.41
N VAL A 560 18.71 20.70 38.27
CA VAL A 560 19.15 21.24 36.97
C VAL A 560 19.48 20.06 36.04
N ASN A 561 18.70 19.91 34.96
CA ASN A 561 18.91 18.86 33.96
C ASN A 561 20.13 19.21 33.11
N LEU A 562 21.30 18.69 33.50
CA LEU A 562 22.57 18.89 32.79
C LEU A 562 22.57 18.27 31.38
N ALA A 563 21.65 17.35 31.06
CA ALA A 563 21.47 16.75 29.74
C ALA A 563 20.55 17.57 28.80
N ALA A 564 19.94 18.66 29.29
CA ALA A 564 18.96 19.44 28.52
C ALA A 564 19.56 20.08 27.26
N GLN A 565 20.86 20.42 27.27
CA GLN A 565 21.53 20.98 26.10
C GLN A 565 21.73 19.94 24.98
N GLU A 566 22.10 18.71 25.34
CA GLU A 566 22.23 17.60 24.39
C GLU A 566 20.85 17.14 23.88
N GLU A 567 19.84 17.04 24.77
CA GLU A 567 18.46 16.72 24.38
C GLU A 567 17.89 17.77 23.42
N TYR A 568 18.10 19.07 23.67
CA TYR A 568 17.66 20.12 22.75
C TYR A 568 18.32 19.98 21.37
N SER A 569 19.63 19.73 21.31
CA SER A 569 20.34 19.54 20.04
C SER A 569 19.79 18.34 19.25
N ASN A 570 19.58 17.20 19.92
CA ASN A 570 19.02 16.00 19.30
C ASN A 570 17.58 16.21 18.82
N LEU A 571 16.80 16.98 19.58
CA LEU A 571 15.40 17.26 19.27
C LEU A 571 15.27 18.28 18.12
N ASP A 572 16.17 19.26 18.06
CA ASP A 572 16.27 20.22 16.94
C ASP A 572 16.70 19.53 15.63
N GLU A 573 17.68 18.62 15.69
CA GLU A 573 18.06 17.80 14.53
C GLU A 573 16.88 16.95 14.03
N ARG A 574 16.15 16.32 14.95
CA ARG A 574 14.96 15.52 14.60
C ARG A 574 13.82 16.36 14.06
N TYR A 575 13.60 17.56 14.63
CA TYR A 575 12.60 18.50 14.15
C TYR A 575 12.92 18.94 12.72
N ASN A 576 14.16 19.36 12.46
CA ASN A 576 14.60 19.80 11.13
C ASN A 576 14.53 18.67 10.10
N PHE A 577 14.87 17.43 10.49
CA PHE A 577 14.71 16.26 9.63
C PHE A 577 13.24 16.01 9.26
N LEU A 578 12.34 16.02 10.24
CA LEU A 578 10.90 15.81 10.01
C LEU A 578 10.28 16.95 9.18
N LEU A 579 10.71 18.20 9.39
CA LEU A 579 10.27 19.35 8.61
C LEU A 579 10.63 19.21 7.13
N ASN A 580 11.86 18.76 6.83
CA ASN A 580 12.30 18.50 5.46
C ASN A 580 11.50 17.37 4.81
N GLN A 581 11.31 16.25 5.53
CA GLN A 581 10.49 15.13 5.04
C GLN A 581 9.04 15.55 4.77
N GLN A 582 8.46 16.40 5.62
CA GLN A 582 7.12 16.95 5.39
C GLN A 582 7.08 17.82 4.12
N GLN A 583 8.07 18.69 3.93
CA GLN A 583 8.12 19.54 2.73
C GLN A 583 8.27 18.73 1.44
N ASP A 584 9.06 17.65 1.47
CA ASP A 584 9.23 16.76 0.32
C ASP A 584 7.94 15.99 0.00
N LEU A 585 7.21 15.52 1.02
CA LEU A 585 5.91 14.88 0.85
C LEU A 585 4.86 15.84 0.27
N LEU A 586 4.82 17.09 0.75
CA LEU A 586 3.91 18.11 0.22
C LEU A 586 4.19 18.43 -1.26
N LYS A 587 5.47 18.49 -1.66
CA LYS A 587 5.85 18.66 -3.08
C LYS A 587 5.45 17.46 -3.92
N ALA A 588 5.71 16.24 -3.43
CA ALA A 588 5.31 15.02 -4.12
C ALA A 588 3.78 14.92 -4.31
N GLU A 589 3.01 15.36 -3.30
CA GLU A 589 1.56 15.45 -3.41
C GLU A 589 1.13 16.43 -4.50
N GLU A 590 1.74 17.62 -4.54
CA GLU A 590 1.44 18.64 -5.55
C GLU A 590 1.77 18.13 -6.97
N ASP A 591 2.92 17.50 -7.15
CA ASP A 591 3.35 16.92 -8.43
C ASP A 591 2.41 15.80 -8.90
N LEU A 592 1.98 14.92 -7.99
CA LEU A 592 1.01 13.87 -8.29
C LEU A 592 -0.36 14.45 -8.67
N ARG A 593 -0.86 15.45 -7.94
CA ARG A 593 -2.11 16.14 -8.29
C ARG A 593 -2.02 16.80 -9.67
N ASN A 594 -0.89 17.42 -10.00
CA ASN A 594 -0.66 18.01 -11.32
C ASN A 594 -0.61 16.95 -12.44
N ALA A 595 0.00 15.79 -12.20
CA ALA A 595 0.00 14.68 -13.13
C ALA A 595 -1.42 14.12 -13.36
N ILE A 596 -2.20 13.92 -12.29
CA ILE A 596 -3.60 13.49 -12.34
C ILE A 596 -4.44 14.48 -13.17
N ASN A 597 -4.28 15.79 -12.94
CA ASN A 597 -5.00 16.81 -13.69
C ASN A 597 -4.67 16.76 -15.20
N LYS A 598 -3.40 16.59 -15.57
CA LYS A 598 -3.00 16.45 -16.98
C LYS A 598 -3.60 15.21 -17.62
N ILE A 599 -3.59 14.08 -16.91
CA ILE A 599 -4.19 12.82 -17.39
C ILE A 599 -5.70 12.99 -17.57
N ASN A 600 -6.39 13.59 -16.60
CA ASN A 600 -7.84 13.80 -16.66
C ASN A 600 -8.25 14.69 -17.84
N VAL A 601 -7.47 15.73 -18.17
CA VAL A 601 -7.71 16.57 -19.35
C VAL A 601 -7.58 15.72 -20.63
N SER A 602 -6.51 14.95 -20.77
CA SER A 602 -6.32 14.06 -21.93
C SER A 602 -7.44 13.04 -22.08
N ILE A 603 -7.87 12.40 -20.98
CA ILE A 603 -8.97 11.42 -20.99
C ILE A 603 -10.28 12.07 -21.43
N ARG A 604 -10.58 13.29 -20.98
CA ARG A 604 -11.79 14.02 -21.40
C ARG A 604 -11.80 14.31 -22.90
N ASP A 605 -10.66 14.75 -23.45
CA ASP A 605 -10.53 15.03 -24.88
C ASP A 605 -10.69 13.74 -25.71
N ASP A 606 -10.03 12.66 -25.29
CA ASP A 606 -10.10 11.36 -25.97
C ASP A 606 -11.51 10.75 -25.89
N PHE A 607 -12.17 10.85 -24.73
CA PHE A 607 -13.54 10.39 -24.54
C PHE A 607 -14.49 11.16 -25.45
N LYS A 608 -14.42 12.49 -25.49
CA LYS A 608 -15.28 13.33 -26.33
C LYS A 608 -15.11 12.98 -27.82
N ASN A 609 -13.86 12.89 -28.29
CA ASN A 609 -13.55 12.54 -29.67
C ASN A 609 -14.06 11.13 -30.04
N THR A 610 -13.92 10.17 -29.12
CA THR A 610 -14.36 8.79 -29.35
C THR A 610 -15.89 8.71 -29.33
N PHE A 611 -16.54 9.37 -28.38
CA PHE A 611 -17.99 9.39 -28.25
C PHE A 611 -18.67 9.99 -29.49
N GLU A 612 -18.17 11.13 -29.99
CA GLU A 612 -18.68 11.75 -31.23
C GLU A 612 -18.56 10.80 -32.43
N LYS A 613 -17.42 10.10 -32.57
CA LYS A 613 -17.23 9.09 -33.62
C LYS A 613 -18.18 7.90 -33.48
N VAL A 614 -18.36 7.37 -32.27
CA VAL A 614 -19.29 6.26 -32.02
C VAL A 614 -20.72 6.69 -32.33
N ARG A 615 -21.12 7.90 -31.95
CA ARG A 615 -22.45 8.47 -32.20
C ARG A 615 -22.78 8.54 -33.69
N GLU A 616 -21.86 9.03 -34.51
CA GLU A 616 -22.05 9.12 -35.97
C GLU A 616 -22.04 7.74 -36.65
N ASN A 617 -21.17 6.84 -36.22
CA ASN A 617 -21.16 5.46 -36.70
C ASN A 617 -22.46 4.72 -36.32
N PHE A 618 -22.98 4.95 -35.12
CA PHE A 618 -24.21 4.33 -34.64
C PHE A 618 -25.43 4.76 -35.47
N LYS A 619 -25.57 6.06 -35.78
CA LYS A 619 -26.59 6.58 -36.70
C LYS A 619 -26.55 5.88 -38.05
N THR A 620 -25.36 5.76 -38.62
CA THR A 620 -25.13 5.18 -39.94
C THR A 620 -25.48 3.68 -39.97
N VAL A 621 -24.95 2.92 -39.01
CA VAL A 621 -25.15 1.47 -38.90
C VAL A 621 -26.61 1.14 -38.60
N PHE A 622 -27.26 1.90 -37.71
CA PHE A 622 -28.66 1.68 -37.37
C PHE A 622 -29.58 1.94 -38.58
N SER A 623 -29.38 3.03 -39.31
CA SER A 623 -30.16 3.34 -40.51
C SER A 623 -30.02 2.25 -41.59
N MET A 624 -28.81 1.67 -41.74
CA MET A 624 -28.55 0.56 -42.66
C MET A 624 -29.26 -0.74 -42.24
N LEU A 625 -29.31 -1.05 -40.94
CA LEU A 625 -29.96 -2.27 -40.44
C LEU A 625 -31.50 -2.17 -40.41
N PHE A 626 -32.06 -0.96 -40.32
CA PHE A 626 -33.51 -0.74 -40.24
C PHE A 626 -34.14 -0.10 -41.50
N GLU A 627 -33.36 0.16 -42.55
CA GLU A 627 -33.81 0.72 -43.84
C GLU A 627 -34.65 2.01 -43.68
N GLY A 628 -34.16 2.97 -42.87
CA GLY A 628 -34.82 4.27 -42.64
C GLY A 628 -35.26 4.56 -41.20
N GLY A 629 -34.75 3.83 -40.20
CA GLY A 629 -34.87 4.19 -38.78
C GLY A 629 -33.82 5.20 -38.32
N GLU A 630 -34.13 5.99 -37.30
CA GLU A 630 -33.20 6.94 -36.67
C GLU A 630 -32.75 6.46 -35.29
N ALA A 631 -31.52 6.77 -34.91
CA ALA A 631 -30.94 6.41 -33.63
C ALA A 631 -29.93 7.46 -33.20
N ASP A 632 -29.83 7.72 -31.90
CA ASP A 632 -28.88 8.68 -31.36
C ASP A 632 -28.38 8.29 -29.95
N LEU A 633 -27.20 8.80 -29.60
CA LEU A 633 -26.59 8.65 -28.28
C LEU A 633 -26.53 10.01 -27.59
N LEU A 634 -27.14 10.12 -26.41
CA LEU A 634 -27.19 11.34 -25.62
C LEU A 634 -26.42 11.17 -24.32
N LEU A 635 -25.67 12.20 -23.92
CA LEU A 635 -25.01 12.26 -22.62
C LEU A 635 -26.00 12.81 -21.59
N THR A 636 -26.08 12.18 -20.42
CA THR A 636 -26.97 12.66 -19.34
C THR A 636 -26.47 13.96 -18.72
N ASP A 637 -25.15 14.17 -18.69
CA ASP A 637 -24.50 15.37 -18.15
C ASP A 637 -23.29 15.75 -19.03
N HIS A 638 -23.21 17.02 -19.42
CA HIS A 638 -22.15 17.57 -20.25
C HIS A 638 -20.97 18.14 -19.45
N GLU A 639 -21.12 18.37 -18.15
CA GLU A 639 -20.04 18.93 -17.32
C GLU A 639 -19.14 17.85 -16.71
N ASN A 640 -19.69 16.67 -16.39
CA ASN A 640 -18.94 15.54 -15.84
C ASN A 640 -18.83 14.36 -16.82
N LEU A 641 -18.01 14.50 -17.85
CA LEU A 641 -17.83 13.49 -18.91
C LEU A 641 -17.29 12.13 -18.43
N LEU A 642 -16.64 12.06 -17.26
CA LEU A 642 -16.04 10.82 -16.75
C LEU A 642 -17.04 9.94 -16.00
N GLU A 643 -18.08 10.53 -15.41
CA GLU A 643 -19.11 9.84 -14.63
C GLU A 643 -20.51 9.94 -15.26
N CYS A 644 -20.64 10.59 -16.42
CA CYS A 644 -21.92 10.74 -17.10
C CYS A 644 -22.45 9.39 -17.63
N GLY A 645 -23.75 9.18 -17.50
CA GLY A 645 -24.44 8.09 -18.19
C GLY A 645 -24.63 8.40 -19.69
N ILE A 646 -24.81 7.34 -20.48
CA ILE A 646 -25.14 7.41 -21.90
C ILE A 646 -26.56 6.86 -22.10
N GLU A 647 -27.46 7.69 -22.62
CA GLU A 647 -28.80 7.28 -23.03
C GLU A 647 -28.85 6.95 -24.51
N ILE A 648 -29.50 5.83 -24.85
CA ILE A 648 -29.69 5.37 -26.23
C ILE A 648 -31.12 5.66 -26.63
N VAL A 649 -31.29 6.56 -27.60
CA VAL A 649 -32.61 6.91 -28.16
C VAL A 649 -32.72 6.27 -29.54
N VAL A 650 -33.78 5.50 -29.75
CA VAL A 650 -33.98 4.78 -31.02
C VAL A 650 -35.40 4.96 -31.53
N GLN A 651 -35.51 5.09 -32.84
CA GLN A 651 -36.74 5.26 -33.60
C GLN A 651 -36.76 4.29 -34.78
N PRO A 652 -37.30 3.07 -34.60
CA PRO A 652 -37.54 2.15 -35.70
C PRO A 652 -38.53 2.73 -36.72
N PRO A 653 -38.50 2.27 -38.00
CA PRO A 653 -39.37 2.79 -39.05
C PRO A 653 -40.85 2.65 -38.66
N GLY A 654 -41.57 3.78 -38.64
CA GLY A 654 -42.99 3.83 -38.30
C GLY A 654 -43.35 3.86 -36.81
N LYS A 655 -42.36 3.93 -35.90
CA LYS A 655 -42.58 4.06 -34.43
C LYS A 655 -42.08 5.42 -33.90
N LYS A 656 -42.55 5.80 -32.70
CA LYS A 656 -42.07 6.99 -31.98
C LYS A 656 -40.70 6.73 -31.33
N PRO A 657 -39.86 7.75 -31.08
CA PRO A 657 -38.60 7.59 -30.37
C PRO A 657 -38.85 7.06 -28.95
N GLN A 658 -38.13 6.02 -28.54
CA GLN A 658 -38.27 5.38 -27.23
C GLN A 658 -36.91 4.99 -26.64
N ASN A 659 -36.82 5.02 -25.31
CA ASN A 659 -35.64 4.57 -24.57
C ASN A 659 -35.77 3.05 -24.31
N ILE A 660 -35.03 2.23 -25.09
CA ILE A 660 -34.73 0.79 -24.93
C ILE A 660 -35.91 -0.21 -24.69
N SER A 661 -37.15 0.23 -24.56
CA SER A 661 -38.34 -0.64 -24.39
C SER A 661 -38.85 -1.19 -25.73
N LEU A 662 -37.96 -1.87 -26.47
CA LEU A 662 -38.22 -2.44 -27.79
C LEU A 662 -38.55 -3.93 -27.74
N SER A 663 -39.09 -4.48 -28.84
CA SER A 663 -39.30 -5.93 -28.98
C SER A 663 -37.96 -6.69 -28.96
N GLY A 664 -37.97 -7.97 -28.56
CA GLY A 664 -36.74 -8.75 -28.36
C GLY A 664 -35.78 -8.77 -29.57
N GLY A 665 -36.32 -8.87 -30.79
CA GLY A 665 -35.52 -8.81 -32.02
C GLY A 665 -34.99 -7.40 -32.35
N GLU A 666 -35.78 -6.35 -32.13
CA GLU A 666 -35.35 -4.95 -32.32
C GLU A 666 -34.27 -4.56 -31.29
N LYS A 667 -34.38 -5.06 -30.06
CA LYS A 667 -33.37 -4.87 -29.02
C LYS A 667 -32.05 -5.54 -29.39
N ALA A 668 -32.10 -6.76 -29.94
CA ALA A 668 -30.90 -7.46 -30.41
C ALA A 668 -30.22 -6.71 -31.56
N LEU A 669 -30.97 -6.25 -32.57
CA LEU A 669 -30.43 -5.47 -33.68
C LEU A 669 -29.86 -4.12 -33.25
N THR A 670 -30.48 -3.45 -32.30
CA THR A 670 -29.98 -2.18 -31.75
C THR A 670 -28.64 -2.40 -31.01
N ALA A 671 -28.53 -3.49 -30.24
CA ALA A 671 -27.29 -3.85 -29.57
C ALA A 671 -26.17 -4.22 -30.57
N ILE A 672 -26.51 -4.96 -31.62
CA ILE A 672 -25.60 -5.26 -32.72
C ILE A 672 -25.15 -3.96 -33.40
N ALA A 673 -26.07 -3.05 -33.71
CA ALA A 673 -25.77 -1.77 -34.32
C ALA A 673 -24.76 -0.94 -33.48
N LEU A 674 -24.97 -0.91 -32.17
CA LEU A 674 -24.07 -0.23 -31.24
C LEU A 674 -22.69 -0.89 -31.16
N LEU A 675 -22.66 -2.22 -31.10
CA LEU A 675 -21.41 -2.99 -31.06
C LEU A 675 -20.57 -2.77 -32.31
N PHE A 676 -21.20 -2.76 -33.49
CA PHE A 676 -20.51 -2.43 -34.74
C PHE A 676 -20.08 -0.96 -34.80
N ALA A 677 -20.86 -0.03 -34.24
CA ALA A 677 -20.45 1.37 -34.15
C ALA A 677 -19.17 1.56 -33.33
N PHE A 678 -19.04 0.85 -32.21
CA PHE A 678 -17.79 0.81 -31.44
C PHE A 678 -16.64 0.18 -32.23
N PHE A 679 -16.92 -0.93 -32.90
CA PHE A 679 -15.93 -1.63 -33.73
C PHE A 679 -15.37 -0.75 -34.85
N MET A 680 -16.21 0.10 -35.46
CA MET A 680 -15.79 1.01 -36.52
C MET A 680 -14.83 2.10 -36.05
N VAL A 681 -14.90 2.53 -34.77
CA VAL A 681 -13.99 3.56 -34.24
C VAL A 681 -12.60 2.99 -33.98
N LYS A 682 -12.51 1.71 -33.61
CA LYS A 682 -11.25 1.02 -33.35
C LYS A 682 -11.33 -0.42 -33.88
N PRO A 683 -11.06 -0.64 -35.19
CA PRO A 683 -11.19 -1.96 -35.78
C PRO A 683 -10.19 -2.93 -35.15
N SER A 684 -10.70 -4.04 -34.63
CA SER A 684 -9.87 -5.15 -34.15
C SER A 684 -9.51 -6.06 -35.32
N PRO A 685 -8.27 -6.56 -35.41
CA PRO A 685 -7.87 -7.47 -36.49
C PRO A 685 -8.73 -8.74 -36.55
N VAL A 686 -9.27 -9.18 -35.41
CA VAL A 686 -10.15 -10.35 -35.29
C VAL A 686 -11.39 -9.99 -34.45
N CYS A 687 -12.57 -10.39 -34.94
CA CYS A 687 -13.85 -10.27 -34.26
C CYS A 687 -14.52 -11.65 -34.15
N ILE A 688 -14.88 -12.06 -32.93
CA ILE A 688 -15.57 -13.33 -32.67
C ILE A 688 -17.01 -13.02 -32.25
N LEU A 689 -17.97 -13.65 -32.92
CA LEU A 689 -19.40 -13.47 -32.68
C LEU A 689 -20.02 -14.85 -32.42
N ASP A 690 -20.53 -15.05 -31.20
CA ASP A 690 -21.11 -16.31 -30.75
C ASP A 690 -22.64 -16.21 -30.66
N GLU A 691 -23.35 -16.99 -31.50
CA GLU A 691 -24.81 -17.09 -31.59
C GLU A 691 -25.58 -15.75 -31.62
N VAL A 692 -24.94 -14.71 -32.17
CA VAL A 692 -25.51 -13.35 -32.23
C VAL A 692 -26.77 -13.29 -33.12
N ASP A 693 -26.96 -14.29 -33.99
CA ASP A 693 -28.09 -14.44 -34.88
C ASP A 693 -29.25 -15.29 -34.30
N ALA A 694 -29.09 -15.90 -33.13
CA ALA A 694 -30.14 -16.67 -32.46
C ALA A 694 -31.44 -15.89 -32.17
N PRO A 695 -31.41 -14.61 -31.74
CA PRO A 695 -32.64 -13.82 -31.50
C PRO A 695 -33.17 -13.12 -32.77
N LEU A 696 -32.52 -13.30 -33.93
CA LEU A 696 -32.87 -12.61 -35.17
C LEU A 696 -33.79 -13.46 -36.06
N ASP A 697 -34.71 -12.79 -36.75
CA ASP A 697 -35.55 -13.45 -37.74
C ASP A 697 -34.83 -13.59 -39.09
N THR A 698 -35.41 -14.39 -39.98
CA THR A 698 -34.79 -14.72 -41.28
C THR A 698 -34.51 -13.49 -42.16
N SER A 699 -35.27 -12.40 -42.01
CA SER A 699 -35.06 -11.14 -42.74
C SER A 699 -33.91 -10.33 -42.16
N ASN A 700 -33.84 -10.18 -40.83
CA ASN A 700 -32.80 -9.40 -40.18
C ASN A 700 -31.43 -10.10 -40.17
N ILE A 701 -31.40 -11.44 -40.24
CA ILE A 701 -30.16 -12.20 -40.47
C ILE A 701 -29.48 -11.80 -41.78
N VAL A 702 -30.26 -11.60 -42.85
CA VAL A 702 -29.70 -11.16 -44.15
C VAL A 702 -29.08 -9.76 -44.03
N ARG A 703 -29.73 -8.86 -43.29
CA ARG A 703 -29.22 -7.50 -43.03
C ARG A 703 -27.92 -7.54 -42.23
N PHE A 704 -27.87 -8.35 -41.19
CA PHE A 704 -26.67 -8.60 -40.39
C PHE A 704 -25.52 -9.14 -41.24
N ILE A 705 -25.78 -10.15 -42.09
CA ILE A 705 -24.77 -10.72 -42.99
C ILE A 705 -24.21 -9.68 -43.96
N ASN A 706 -25.07 -8.84 -44.55
CA ASN A 706 -24.64 -7.78 -45.46
C ASN A 706 -23.76 -6.75 -44.76
N LEU A 707 -24.09 -6.42 -43.52
CA LEU A 707 -23.28 -5.53 -42.70
C LEU A 707 -21.91 -6.16 -42.39
N VAL A 708 -21.86 -7.43 -41.98
CA VAL A 708 -20.59 -8.14 -41.75
C VAL A 708 -19.73 -8.12 -43.01
N LYS A 709 -20.30 -8.45 -44.18
CA LYS A 709 -19.58 -8.47 -45.47
C LYS A 709 -18.93 -7.14 -45.83
N LEU A 710 -19.57 -6.01 -45.50
CA LEU A 710 -18.99 -4.67 -45.73
C LEU A 710 -17.67 -4.47 -44.99
N TYR A 711 -17.51 -5.11 -43.83
CA TYR A 711 -16.37 -4.92 -42.93
C TYR A 711 -15.33 -6.04 -42.97
N VAL A 712 -15.57 -7.13 -43.71
CA VAL A 712 -14.61 -8.22 -43.92
C VAL A 712 -13.31 -7.72 -44.56
N GLU A 713 -13.34 -6.61 -45.32
CA GLU A 713 -12.12 -6.03 -45.92
C GLU A 713 -11.10 -5.52 -44.89
N ASN A 714 -11.58 -5.06 -43.74
CA ASN A 714 -10.73 -4.43 -42.71
C ASN A 714 -10.47 -5.33 -41.50
N SER A 715 -11.25 -6.40 -41.31
CA SER A 715 -11.19 -7.24 -40.10
C SER A 715 -11.64 -8.67 -40.38
N GLN A 716 -11.02 -9.63 -39.69
CA GLN A 716 -11.39 -11.03 -39.79
C GLN A 716 -12.55 -11.35 -38.86
N PHE A 717 -13.64 -11.90 -39.39
CA PHE A 717 -14.81 -12.32 -38.61
C PHE A 717 -14.85 -13.84 -38.41
N LEU A 718 -15.00 -14.27 -37.16
CA LEU A 718 -15.25 -15.66 -36.77
C LEU A 718 -16.66 -15.75 -36.18
N LEU A 719 -17.57 -16.38 -36.92
CA LEU A 719 -18.98 -16.52 -36.55
C LEU A 719 -19.25 -17.95 -36.06
N ILE A 720 -19.81 -18.08 -34.86
CA ILE A 720 -20.33 -19.34 -34.32
C ILE A 720 -21.85 -19.27 -34.42
N THR A 721 -22.46 -20.18 -35.18
CA THR A 721 -23.89 -20.13 -35.46
C THR A 721 -24.41 -21.52 -35.86
N HIS A 722 -25.68 -21.77 -35.60
CA HIS A 722 -26.44 -22.90 -36.13
C HIS A 722 -27.36 -22.50 -37.29
N ASN A 723 -27.34 -21.23 -37.73
CA ASN A 723 -28.26 -20.70 -38.73
C ASN A 723 -27.75 -20.94 -40.16
N ASN A 724 -28.55 -21.65 -40.95
CA ASN A 724 -28.20 -22.00 -42.33
C ASN A 724 -27.87 -20.79 -43.21
N ARG A 725 -28.57 -19.65 -43.05
CA ARG A 725 -28.33 -18.45 -43.86
C ARG A 725 -26.98 -17.79 -43.56
N THR A 726 -26.56 -17.80 -42.30
CA THR A 726 -25.26 -17.28 -41.87
C THR A 726 -24.13 -18.20 -42.34
N MET A 727 -24.34 -19.53 -42.28
CA MET A 727 -23.39 -20.52 -42.79
C MET A 727 -23.17 -20.43 -44.31
N GLU A 728 -24.23 -20.21 -45.09
CA GLU A 728 -24.16 -20.04 -46.56
C GLU A 728 -23.33 -18.82 -46.99
N ALA A 729 -23.28 -17.79 -46.14
CA ALA A 729 -22.59 -16.55 -46.44
C ALA A 729 -21.08 -16.56 -46.14
N ALA A 730 -20.60 -17.56 -45.39
CA ALA A 730 -19.22 -17.68 -44.96
C ALA A 730 -18.27 -18.21 -46.06
N ASP A 731 -17.01 -17.79 -46.04
CA ASP A 731 -16.00 -18.29 -46.99
C ASP A 731 -15.42 -19.66 -46.59
N ILE A 732 -15.31 -19.89 -45.27
CA ILE A 732 -14.78 -21.12 -44.67
C ILE A 732 -15.71 -21.51 -43.52
N LEU A 733 -16.14 -22.77 -43.51
CA LEU A 733 -16.91 -23.36 -42.44
C LEU A 733 -16.03 -24.31 -41.62
N TYR A 734 -16.06 -24.14 -40.30
CA TYR A 734 -15.46 -25.07 -39.35
C TYR A 734 -16.59 -25.76 -38.59
N GLY A 735 -16.83 -27.03 -38.90
CA GLY A 735 -17.76 -27.89 -38.18
C GLY A 735 -17.08 -28.54 -36.98
N ILE A 736 -17.73 -28.49 -35.82
CA ILE A 736 -17.28 -29.21 -34.61
C ILE A 736 -18.15 -30.45 -34.48
N THR A 737 -17.52 -31.63 -34.50
CA THR A 737 -18.20 -32.93 -34.34
C THR A 737 -17.65 -33.67 -33.14
N MET A 738 -18.50 -34.41 -32.43
CA MET A 738 -18.09 -35.31 -31.34
C MET A 738 -18.22 -36.76 -31.83
N GLU A 739 -17.12 -37.34 -32.35
CA GLU A 739 -17.08 -38.75 -32.75
C GLU A 739 -17.02 -39.68 -31.52
N GLU A 740 -16.34 -39.24 -30.45
CA GLU A 740 -16.27 -39.91 -29.15
C GLU A 740 -16.82 -38.99 -28.05
N TYR A 741 -17.44 -39.57 -27.02
CA TYR A 741 -18.07 -38.79 -25.96
C TYR A 741 -17.03 -37.95 -25.21
N GLY A 742 -17.15 -36.62 -25.31
CA GLY A 742 -16.26 -35.67 -24.66
C GLY A 742 -15.02 -35.25 -25.47
N ILE A 743 -14.80 -35.79 -26.68
CA ILE A 743 -13.71 -35.37 -27.58
C ILE A 743 -14.29 -34.68 -28.80
N SER A 744 -14.08 -33.36 -28.89
CA SER A 744 -14.49 -32.56 -30.04
C SER A 744 -13.41 -32.59 -31.11
N LYS A 745 -13.79 -32.91 -32.35
CA LYS A 745 -12.95 -32.94 -33.54
C LYS A 745 -13.43 -31.86 -34.51
N THR A 746 -12.49 -31.14 -35.12
CA THR A 746 -12.78 -30.07 -36.06
C THR A 746 -12.70 -30.56 -37.50
N ILE A 747 -13.69 -30.19 -38.31
CA ILE A 747 -13.75 -30.46 -39.75
C ILE A 747 -13.83 -29.11 -40.43
N SER A 748 -12.97 -28.84 -41.41
CA SER A 748 -13.00 -27.59 -42.18
C SER A 748 -13.46 -27.82 -43.61
N MET A 749 -14.28 -26.91 -44.13
CA MET A 749 -14.77 -26.92 -45.50
C MET A 749 -14.68 -25.50 -46.07
N ARG A 750 -14.07 -25.34 -47.25
CA ARG A 750 -14.01 -24.07 -47.95
C ARG A 750 -15.15 -23.99 -48.97
N LEU A 751 -16.03 -23.00 -48.85
CA LEU A 751 -17.12 -22.79 -49.78
C LEU A 751 -16.61 -21.99 -50.98
N HIS A 752 -16.17 -22.67 -52.03
CA HIS A 752 -15.85 -22.00 -53.30
C HIS A 752 -17.15 -21.55 -53.97
N LYS A 753 -17.38 -20.22 -54.00
CA LYS A 753 -18.41 -19.62 -54.87
C LYS A 753 -18.08 -19.97 -56.34
N GLN A 754 -18.88 -20.83 -56.96
CA GLN A 754 -18.98 -20.83 -58.42
C GLN A 754 -19.42 -19.43 -58.83
N LYS A 755 -18.54 -18.71 -59.54
CA LYS A 755 -18.96 -17.55 -60.33
C LYS A 755 -19.96 -18.08 -61.35
N GLU A 756 -21.24 -17.85 -61.12
CA GLU A 756 -22.20 -17.77 -62.21
C GLU A 756 -21.78 -16.57 -63.07
N GLU A 757 -21.06 -16.86 -64.16
CA GLU A 757 -20.88 -15.93 -65.27
C GLU A 757 -22.24 -15.71 -65.92
N SER A 758 -22.97 -14.74 -65.41
CA SER A 758 -23.98 -14.02 -66.18
C SER A 758 -23.30 -12.81 -66.83
N PRO A 759 -23.38 -12.61 -68.15
CA PRO A 759 -22.62 -11.59 -68.84
C PRO A 759 -23.16 -10.19 -68.50
N VAL A 760 -22.33 -9.37 -67.86
CA VAL A 760 -22.59 -7.94 -67.67
C VAL A 760 -22.30 -7.21 -68.99
N SER A 761 -23.35 -6.69 -69.62
CA SER A 761 -23.27 -5.60 -70.59
C SER A 761 -23.99 -4.40 -69.98
N GLY A 762 -23.23 -3.35 -69.66
CA GLY A 762 -23.78 -2.06 -69.24
C GLY A 762 -22.97 -1.37 -68.16
N ARG A 763 -21.77 -0.89 -68.50
CA ARG A 763 -21.09 0.16 -67.74
C ARG A 763 -21.81 1.48 -67.99
N GLU A 764 -22.29 2.13 -66.94
CA GLU A 764 -22.36 3.60 -66.89
C GLU A 764 -21.55 4.11 -65.72
N THR A 765 -20.72 5.10 -66.06
CA THR A 765 -19.71 5.81 -65.29
C THR A 765 -20.33 6.90 -64.41
N ILE A 766 -19.87 7.07 -63.17
CA ILE A 766 -19.82 8.39 -62.50
C ILE A 766 -18.55 8.46 -61.62
N PRO A 767 -17.71 9.52 -61.75
CA PRO A 767 -16.52 9.73 -60.94
C PRO A 767 -16.76 10.71 -59.77
N GLY A 768 -16.04 10.53 -58.66
CA GLY A 768 -15.65 11.63 -57.77
C GLY A 768 -15.88 11.43 -56.27
N ALA A 769 -14.79 11.47 -55.50
CA ALA A 769 -14.60 12.10 -54.17
C ALA A 769 -13.35 11.46 -53.52
N VAL A 770 -12.17 12.05 -53.66
CA VAL A 770 -11.55 13.06 -52.77
C VAL A 770 -11.11 12.44 -51.44
N ASN A 771 -9.79 12.27 -51.33
CA ASN A 771 -9.06 12.00 -50.09
C ASN A 771 -9.28 13.16 -49.09
N ALA A 772 -9.62 12.80 -47.86
CA ALA A 772 -9.23 13.49 -46.64
C ALA A 772 -8.99 12.43 -45.56
#